data_AF-A0A2E6M190-F1
#
_entry.id   AF-A0A2E6M190-F1
#
_cell.length_a   1.000
_cell.length_b   1.000
_cell.length_c   1.000
_cell.angle_alpha   90.00
_cell.angle_beta   90.00
_cell.angle_gamma   90.00
#
_symmetry.space_group_name_H-M   'P 1'
#
loop_
_entity.id
_entity.type
_entity.pdbx_description
1 polymer ?
#
loop_
_entity_poly.entity_id
_entity_poly.type
_entity_poly.pdbx_seq_one_letter_code
_entity_poly.pdbx_strand_id
1 'polypeptide(L)'
;MNAPALTRFLYNRAPVPELLGSWINAVNGPERADRMEAVDRLHAQGALLAAGDQVVFVNGNVDLSNLIHLTELPPKLHISGNLDITGCRSLLSFPQMLYIQGSLTVKGCHALDELSSGQLNVSGNTYISECNNMKALSHGGIIAFNGNAFIERCPELRSIAATATCQGSLSFSYCPELKETPLSMVVDHDLSFHECAKLIRIGENYSVGGDLSITSCSQYAVLPQAIHLGGELDISNNPCLITFPNWVLNLPSLINVASTHTAPIGELPSQIQPSTLLNSSNNYAYEQYGMDDQDLASFADTFNSNNRNLNIASELQPELAHIYGDLDADGDINIDIDIDMDMADSTLQVETTPGNELQDLLVALKQNPLGSLNVTYKGNKAIDGGAVRKQAVDFALQQLFADDSLVVKHSNGQYMLNVDTTSLVKKREFLDKAHELGLILGQMVVLQNATGHGFRPEVDRNIFDALQFLNKIAINSSKTAHDYVLELAESPDEKRLVKLVKEVMKTQFKDKTQLDYLKSLPFDDLEDYTAEAAAYLIIANEMQMSGVFVPDDFDEFKDTFAGPSDPNALMIENLKYVPTRYSDKNTRLANKLVEWVTQAVNDASKDQMKRLNLDLTGASFTTEKLPIYLQFSAFNDNRFLFNSHSCSRELDVNYTRFKQLVDQSRFDIFKYDFLNAGGGTFNGS
;
A
#
# COMPACT_ATOMS: atom_id res chain seq x y z
N MET A 1 8.74 -10.74 24.84
CA MET A 1 9.98 -11.45 25.21
C MET A 1 10.70 -10.67 26.30
N ASN A 2 11.56 -11.28 27.12
CA ASN A 2 12.19 -10.61 28.26
C ASN A 2 13.10 -9.45 27.84
N ALA A 3 12.98 -8.31 28.53
CA ALA A 3 13.84 -7.15 28.32
C ALA A 3 15.32 -7.45 28.69
N PRO A 4 16.31 -6.94 27.95
CA PRO A 4 17.72 -7.08 28.31
C PRO A 4 18.04 -6.35 29.62
N ALA A 5 18.90 -6.93 30.45
CA ALA A 5 19.25 -6.37 31.74
C ALA A 5 20.08 -5.07 31.62
N LEU A 6 19.42 -3.92 31.81
CA LEU A 6 20.01 -2.57 31.86
C LEU A 6 21.03 -2.35 33.01
N THR A 7 21.23 -3.35 33.88
CA THR A 7 21.98 -3.25 35.14
C THR A 7 23.51 -3.23 35.02
N ARG A 8 24.09 -3.17 33.82
CA ARG A 8 25.55 -3.36 33.60
C ARG A 8 26.37 -2.10 33.24
N PHE A 9 25.74 -0.95 33.00
CA PHE A 9 26.41 0.32 32.66
C PHE A 9 26.79 1.18 33.89
N LEU A 10 27.51 0.60 34.86
CA LEU A 10 27.87 1.27 36.13
C LEU A 10 29.36 1.66 36.27
N TYR A 11 30.03 2.02 35.17
CA TYR A 11 31.43 2.50 35.22
C TYR A 11 31.63 3.83 34.48
N ASN A 12 31.85 4.88 35.29
CA ASN A 12 32.05 6.30 35.00
C ASN A 12 30.74 7.11 34.90
N ARG A 13 30.44 7.85 35.98
CA ARG A 13 29.43 8.92 36.03
C ARG A 13 30.18 10.26 36.04
N ALA A 14 29.78 11.18 35.17
CA ALA A 14 30.26 12.56 35.16
C ALA A 14 29.06 13.54 35.28
N PRO A 15 29.24 14.74 35.83
CA PRO A 15 28.16 15.71 35.98
C PRO A 15 27.58 16.13 34.62
N VAL A 16 26.25 16.15 34.51
CA VAL A 16 25.55 16.56 33.28
C VAL A 16 25.95 17.96 32.79
N PRO A 17 26.14 18.99 33.65
CA PRO A 17 26.59 20.31 33.22
C PRO A 17 27.96 20.36 32.54
N GLU A 18 28.88 19.44 32.89
CA GLU A 18 30.23 19.42 32.31
C GLU A 18 30.25 18.84 30.90
N LEU A 19 29.30 17.95 30.56
CA LEU A 19 29.25 17.22 29.29
C LEU A 19 28.21 17.75 28.30
N LEU A 20 27.09 18.31 28.76
CA LEU A 20 26.20 19.13 27.91
C LEU A 20 26.74 20.55 27.70
N GLY A 21 27.95 20.85 28.19
CA GLY A 21 28.62 22.14 27.95
C GLY A 21 28.87 22.45 26.47
N SER A 22 29.07 21.44 25.60
CA SER A 22 29.14 21.66 24.15
C SER A 22 27.79 22.07 23.57
N TRP A 23 26.71 21.40 24.00
CA TRP A 23 25.33 21.69 23.59
C TRP A 23 24.86 23.06 24.10
N ILE A 24 25.20 23.46 25.33
CA ILE A 24 24.92 24.82 25.84
C ILE A 24 25.67 25.86 25.01
N ASN A 25 26.98 25.68 24.78
CA ASN A 25 27.84 26.69 24.16
C ASN A 25 27.85 26.65 22.62
N ALA A 26 27.07 25.77 21.99
CA ALA A 26 26.81 25.79 20.54
C ALA A 26 26.05 27.06 20.10
N VAL A 27 25.32 27.69 21.03
CA VAL A 27 24.45 28.84 20.80
C VAL A 27 24.74 29.97 21.80
N ASN A 28 24.15 31.13 21.58
CA ASN A 28 24.37 32.35 22.36
C ASN A 28 23.05 33.04 22.72
N GLY A 29 23.11 34.03 23.64
CA GLY A 29 21.95 34.85 23.97
C GLY A 29 20.85 34.10 24.75
N PRO A 30 19.56 34.42 24.54
CA PRO A 30 18.45 33.85 25.31
C PRO A 30 18.35 32.32 25.22
N GLU A 31 18.57 31.73 24.04
CA GLU A 31 18.56 30.28 23.88
C GLU A 31 19.61 29.59 24.76
N ARG A 32 20.81 30.18 24.87
CA ARG A 32 21.86 29.63 25.76
C ARG A 32 21.42 29.62 27.22
N ALA A 33 20.60 30.58 27.64
CA ALA A 33 20.03 30.59 28.99
C ALA A 33 19.00 29.46 29.17
N ASP A 34 18.12 29.26 28.19
CA ASP A 34 17.13 28.16 28.20
C ASP A 34 17.80 26.78 28.16
N ARG A 35 18.90 26.61 27.40
CA ARG A 35 19.72 25.38 27.43
C ARG A 35 20.39 25.16 28.79
N MET A 36 20.84 26.22 29.47
CA MET A 36 21.37 26.10 30.85
C MET A 36 20.28 25.68 31.84
N GLU A 37 19.12 26.33 31.80
CA GLU A 37 17.95 25.99 32.64
C GLU A 37 17.49 24.54 32.40
N ALA A 38 17.43 24.09 31.13
CA ALA A 38 17.15 22.69 30.80
C ALA A 38 18.14 21.73 31.48
N VAL A 39 19.45 22.02 31.44
CA VAL A 39 20.48 21.22 32.12
C VAL A 39 20.29 21.21 33.64
N ASP A 40 19.97 22.35 34.24
CA ASP A 40 19.75 22.43 35.69
C ASP A 40 18.51 21.62 36.11
N ARG A 41 17.42 21.66 35.34
CA ARG A 41 16.22 20.83 35.57
C ARG A 41 16.49 19.33 35.38
N LEU A 42 17.22 18.95 34.34
CA LEU A 42 17.65 17.56 34.13
C LEU A 42 18.53 17.06 35.30
N HIS A 43 19.50 17.88 35.71
CA HIS A 43 20.39 17.56 36.84
C HIS A 43 19.64 17.45 38.17
N ALA A 44 18.63 18.31 38.42
CA ALA A 44 17.76 18.23 39.60
C ALA A 44 16.99 16.90 39.69
N GLN A 45 16.68 16.27 38.56
CA GLN A 45 16.04 14.94 38.47
C GLN A 45 17.05 13.78 38.52
N GLY A 46 18.27 14.05 39.00
CA GLY A 46 19.31 13.04 39.16
C GLY A 46 19.80 12.47 37.82
N ALA A 47 19.83 13.29 36.76
CA ALA A 47 20.34 12.85 35.47
C ALA A 47 21.81 12.37 35.55
N LEU A 48 22.08 11.26 34.90
CA LEU A 48 23.36 10.57 34.85
C LEU A 48 23.72 10.26 33.40
N LEU A 49 25.00 10.37 33.07
CA LEU A 49 25.52 9.97 31.77
C LEU A 49 26.08 8.54 31.84
N ALA A 50 25.72 7.70 30.87
CA ALA A 50 26.38 6.41 30.66
C ALA A 50 27.66 6.61 29.84
N ALA A 51 28.78 6.09 30.35
CA ALA A 51 30.07 6.23 29.68
C ALA A 51 30.17 5.36 28.42
N GLY A 52 30.66 5.97 27.35
CA GLY A 52 30.78 5.36 26.01
C GLY A 52 29.91 6.08 24.99
N ASP A 53 28.60 6.09 25.21
CA ASP A 53 27.63 6.36 24.13
C ASP A 53 27.00 7.77 24.15
N GLN A 54 27.33 8.61 25.15
CA GLN A 54 26.78 9.96 25.35
C GLN A 54 25.24 9.99 25.50
N VAL A 55 24.65 9.01 26.17
CA VAL A 55 23.21 8.97 26.48
C VAL A 55 22.93 9.63 27.82
N VAL A 56 22.05 10.64 27.84
CA VAL A 56 21.57 11.32 29.05
C VAL A 56 20.42 10.49 29.65
N PHE A 57 20.67 9.79 30.74
CA PHE A 57 19.64 9.06 31.48
C PHE A 57 19.09 9.91 32.61
N VAL A 58 17.77 10.10 32.67
CA VAL A 58 17.09 10.82 33.76
C VAL A 58 16.19 9.86 34.53
N ASN A 59 16.40 9.74 35.84
CA ASN A 59 15.67 8.82 36.70
C ASN A 59 14.52 9.53 37.42
N GLY A 60 13.55 10.04 36.65
CA GLY A 60 12.43 10.83 37.17
C GLY A 60 11.60 11.48 36.06
N ASN A 61 10.65 12.33 36.47
CA ASN A 61 9.87 13.17 35.55
C ASN A 61 10.64 14.44 35.21
N VAL A 62 10.64 14.83 33.94
CA VAL A 62 11.33 16.01 33.43
C VAL A 62 10.32 17.06 32.97
N ASP A 63 10.46 18.29 33.47
CA ASP A 63 9.67 19.45 33.08
C ASP A 63 10.60 20.44 32.35
N LEU A 64 10.50 20.52 31.02
CA LEU A 64 11.16 21.51 30.19
C LEU A 64 10.20 22.62 29.75
N SER A 65 9.06 22.77 30.43
CA SER A 65 8.05 23.75 30.05
C SER A 65 8.56 25.20 30.12
N ASN A 66 8.02 26.03 29.24
CA ASN A 66 8.22 27.47 29.12
C ASN A 66 9.66 27.91 28.81
N LEU A 67 10.49 27.00 28.27
CA LEU A 67 11.78 27.33 27.67
C LEU A 67 11.55 27.88 26.25
N ILE A 68 11.03 29.11 26.20
CA ILE A 68 10.47 29.73 24.98
C ILE A 68 11.48 29.91 23.85
N HIS A 69 12.78 29.98 24.14
CA HIS A 69 13.87 30.17 23.18
C HIS A 69 14.63 28.88 22.85
N LEU A 70 14.33 27.76 23.51
CA LEU A 70 14.97 26.47 23.26
C LEU A 70 14.65 25.98 21.83
N THR A 71 15.66 25.74 20.98
CA THR A 71 15.46 25.32 19.58
C THR A 71 15.56 23.81 19.35
N GLU A 72 16.27 23.08 20.22
CA GLU A 72 16.43 21.63 20.18
C GLU A 72 16.51 21.07 21.63
N LEU A 73 16.20 19.80 21.84
CA LEU A 73 16.49 19.10 23.10
C LEU A 73 17.93 18.55 23.10
N PRO A 74 18.54 18.21 24.25
CA PRO A 74 19.84 17.55 24.25
C PRO A 74 19.79 16.19 23.53
N PRO A 75 20.83 15.83 22.77
CA PRO A 75 20.84 14.58 21.99
C PRO A 75 20.85 13.33 22.89
N LYS A 76 20.27 12.23 22.38
CA LYS A 76 20.26 10.90 23.02
C LYS A 76 19.71 10.93 24.45
N LEU A 77 18.47 11.41 24.58
CA LEU A 77 17.81 11.57 25.88
C LEU A 77 16.97 10.31 26.21
N HIS A 78 17.15 9.77 27.42
CA HIS A 78 16.38 8.66 27.97
C HIS A 78 15.79 9.08 29.32
N ILE A 79 14.47 9.13 29.44
CA ILE A 79 13.76 9.55 30.64
C ILE A 79 12.95 8.37 31.18
N SER A 80 13.15 8.02 32.45
CA SER A 80 12.41 6.90 33.09
C SER A 80 11.03 7.30 33.60
N GLY A 81 10.72 8.59 33.65
CA GLY A 81 9.41 9.13 34.00
C GLY A 81 8.77 9.88 32.82
N ASN A 82 7.95 10.87 33.13
CA ASN A 82 7.26 11.71 32.15
C ASN A 82 8.18 12.81 31.58
N LEU A 83 7.85 13.34 30.40
CA LEU A 83 8.45 14.55 29.83
C LEU A 83 7.37 15.58 29.48
N ASP A 84 7.49 16.80 30.00
CA ASP A 84 6.65 17.96 29.63
C ASP A 84 7.48 19.00 28.87
N ILE A 85 6.99 19.43 27.71
CA ILE A 85 7.60 20.41 26.79
C ILE A 85 6.64 21.59 26.53
N THR A 86 5.64 21.80 27.40
CA THR A 86 4.62 22.84 27.23
C THR A 86 5.24 24.24 27.08
N GLY A 87 4.94 24.95 25.98
CA GLY A 87 5.32 26.34 25.76
C GLY A 87 6.73 26.56 25.20
N CYS A 88 7.43 25.52 24.73
CA CYS A 88 8.73 25.69 24.06
C CYS A 88 8.53 26.21 22.62
N ARG A 89 8.25 27.51 22.49
CA ARG A 89 7.77 28.12 21.25
C ARG A 89 8.77 28.12 20.09
N SER A 90 10.07 28.07 20.37
CA SER A 90 11.15 28.04 19.37
C SER A 90 11.67 26.63 19.04
N LEU A 91 11.14 25.58 19.66
CA LEU A 91 11.61 24.20 19.47
C LEU A 91 11.29 23.71 18.05
N LEU A 92 12.28 23.24 17.31
CA LEU A 92 12.16 22.89 15.89
C LEU A 92 11.85 21.40 15.66
N SER A 93 12.52 20.51 16.39
CA SER A 93 12.32 19.04 16.35
C SER A 93 12.87 18.36 17.61
N PHE A 94 12.57 17.07 17.80
CA PHE A 94 13.22 16.23 18.80
C PHE A 94 14.51 15.58 18.27
N PRO A 95 15.46 15.21 19.16
CA PRO A 95 16.68 14.52 18.76
C PRO A 95 16.39 13.18 18.09
N GLN A 96 17.34 12.73 17.26
CA GLN A 96 17.29 11.48 16.49
C GLN A 96 17.01 10.21 17.33
N MET A 97 17.20 10.27 18.65
CA MET A 97 16.81 9.21 19.59
C MET A 97 16.25 9.84 20.86
N LEU A 98 14.97 9.60 21.14
CA LEU A 98 14.28 9.99 22.37
C LEU A 98 13.50 8.79 22.94
N TYR A 99 13.84 8.40 24.16
CA TYR A 99 13.21 7.28 24.87
C TYR A 99 12.55 7.79 26.16
N ILE A 100 11.25 7.54 26.31
CA ILE A 100 10.46 8.00 27.46
C ILE A 100 9.69 6.80 28.01
N GLN A 101 9.96 6.40 29.25
CA GLN A 101 9.27 5.28 29.90
C GLN A 101 7.92 5.70 30.52
N GLY A 102 7.75 6.99 30.84
CA GLY A 102 6.47 7.57 31.23
C GLY A 102 5.74 8.22 30.06
N SER A 103 4.90 9.20 30.38
CA SER A 103 4.09 9.95 29.41
C SER A 103 4.83 11.15 28.79
N LEU A 104 4.47 11.54 27.58
CA LEU A 104 4.96 12.72 26.87
C LEU A 104 3.85 13.77 26.75
N THR A 105 4.16 15.02 27.10
CA THR A 105 3.28 16.19 26.86
C THR A 105 4.02 17.23 26.02
N VAL A 106 3.44 17.57 24.87
CA VAL A 106 3.94 18.60 23.95
C VAL A 106 2.79 19.57 23.70
N LYS A 107 2.91 20.82 24.17
CA LYS A 107 1.82 21.78 24.03
C LYS A 107 2.33 23.16 23.63
N GLY A 108 1.74 23.79 22.61
CA GLY A 108 2.09 25.16 22.24
C GLY A 108 3.51 25.34 21.69
N CYS A 109 4.11 24.28 21.13
CA CYS A 109 5.41 24.31 20.45
C CYS A 109 5.21 24.81 19.02
N HIS A 110 5.00 26.11 18.86
CA HIS A 110 4.54 26.67 17.58
C HIS A 110 5.58 26.63 16.45
N ALA A 111 6.88 26.56 16.74
CA ALA A 111 7.93 26.40 15.72
C ALA A 111 8.30 24.95 15.40
N LEU A 112 7.67 23.97 16.05
CA LEU A 112 7.93 22.55 15.84
C LEU A 112 7.50 22.18 14.43
N ASP A 113 8.41 21.71 13.59
CA ASP A 113 8.15 21.36 12.19
C ASP A 113 7.78 19.87 12.04
N GLU A 114 8.43 19.03 12.85
CA GLU A 114 8.13 17.61 13.02
C GLU A 114 8.32 17.18 14.48
N LEU A 115 7.69 16.09 14.89
CA LEU A 115 7.95 15.52 16.21
C LEU A 115 9.34 14.90 16.28
N SER A 116 9.73 14.05 15.30
CA SER A 116 11.08 13.47 15.23
C SER A 116 11.42 12.94 13.84
N SER A 117 12.61 13.25 13.31
CA SER A 117 13.22 12.60 12.12
C SER A 117 13.90 11.27 12.43
N GLY A 118 13.92 10.84 13.69
CA GLY A 118 14.59 9.62 14.15
C GLY A 118 13.67 8.69 14.92
N GLN A 119 14.21 8.01 15.94
CA GLN A 119 13.44 7.07 16.73
C GLN A 119 12.86 7.74 17.99
N LEU A 120 11.53 7.74 18.08
CA LEU A 120 10.78 8.13 19.27
C LEU A 120 10.06 6.91 19.85
N ASN A 121 10.27 6.64 21.14
CA ASN A 121 9.53 5.61 21.87
C ASN A 121 8.99 6.20 23.17
N VAL A 122 7.66 6.23 23.30
CA VAL A 122 6.95 6.66 24.51
C VAL A 122 6.18 5.47 25.07
N SER A 123 6.49 5.07 26.30
CA SER A 123 5.85 3.90 26.93
C SER A 123 4.58 4.22 27.73
N GLY A 124 4.42 5.48 28.15
CA GLY A 124 3.15 6.00 28.68
C GLY A 124 2.30 6.69 27.60
N ASN A 125 1.39 7.56 28.04
CA ASN A 125 0.51 8.29 27.14
C ASN A 125 1.22 9.47 26.48
N THR A 126 0.86 9.80 25.26
CA THR A 126 1.32 10.99 24.53
C THR A 126 0.18 11.98 24.36
N TYR A 127 0.42 13.25 24.68
CA TYR A 127 -0.51 14.34 24.41
C TYR A 127 0.23 15.47 23.66
N ILE A 128 -0.14 15.69 22.40
CA ILE A 128 0.43 16.71 21.52
C ILE A 128 -0.68 17.70 21.18
N SER A 129 -0.52 18.99 21.46
CA SER A 129 -1.51 19.98 21.03
C SER A 129 -0.99 21.39 20.77
N GLU A 130 -1.75 22.17 19.99
CA GLU A 130 -1.46 23.59 19.71
C GLU A 130 -0.06 23.80 19.06
N CYS A 131 0.45 22.80 18.35
CA CYS A 131 1.73 22.84 17.64
C CYS A 131 1.49 23.31 16.20
N ASN A 132 1.50 24.63 16.01
CA ASN A 132 0.90 25.28 14.84
C ASN A 132 1.60 25.02 13.52
N ASN A 133 2.93 24.87 13.51
CA ASN A 133 3.71 24.67 12.28
C ASN A 133 4.09 23.20 12.03
N MET A 134 3.62 22.25 12.85
CA MET A 134 4.04 20.86 12.79
C MET A 134 3.41 20.19 11.56
N LYS A 135 4.21 19.96 10.52
CA LYS A 135 3.76 19.42 9.22
C LYS A 135 3.63 17.91 9.20
N ALA A 136 4.46 17.23 9.99
CA ALA A 136 4.45 15.78 10.09
C ALA A 136 4.68 15.33 11.53
N LEU A 137 4.25 14.12 11.90
CA LEU A 137 4.83 13.47 13.08
C LEU A 137 6.30 13.09 12.82
N SER A 138 6.64 12.69 11.59
CA SER A 138 8.01 12.39 11.17
C SER A 138 8.19 12.52 9.66
N HIS A 139 9.39 12.84 9.19
CA HIS A 139 9.75 12.74 7.76
C HIS A 139 10.57 11.48 7.39
N GLY A 140 10.56 10.43 8.23
CA GLY A 140 11.25 9.16 7.92
C GLY A 140 11.75 8.36 9.14
N GLY A 141 11.47 8.84 10.34
CA GLY A 141 11.74 8.18 11.61
C GLY A 141 10.69 7.13 12.01
N ILE A 142 10.96 6.41 13.09
CA ILE A 142 10.09 5.38 13.66
C ILE A 142 9.48 5.91 14.96
N ILE A 143 8.16 5.93 15.05
CA ILE A 143 7.41 6.38 16.23
C ILE A 143 6.64 5.21 16.83
N ALA A 144 6.93 4.90 18.10
CA ALA A 144 6.22 3.90 18.88
C ALA A 144 5.52 4.55 20.09
N PHE A 145 4.20 4.43 20.14
CA PHE A 145 3.35 4.84 21.25
C PHE A 145 2.87 3.57 21.99
N ASN A 146 3.48 3.19 23.11
CA ASN A 146 3.04 2.01 23.87
C ASN A 146 1.88 2.32 24.86
N GLY A 147 1.45 3.58 24.93
CA GLY A 147 0.22 4.03 25.59
C GLY A 147 -0.67 4.82 24.63
N ASN A 148 -1.70 5.48 25.15
CA ASN A 148 -2.64 6.25 24.32
C ASN A 148 -1.97 7.53 23.78
N ALA A 149 -2.21 7.86 22.51
CA ALA A 149 -1.67 9.06 21.86
C ALA A 149 -2.79 9.96 21.34
N PHE A 150 -2.80 11.21 21.79
CA PHE A 150 -3.78 12.23 21.39
C PHE A 150 -3.06 13.41 20.74
N ILE A 151 -3.41 13.71 19.49
CA ILE A 151 -2.85 14.78 18.68
C ILE A 151 -3.99 15.76 18.36
N GLU A 152 -3.97 16.96 18.93
CA GLU A 152 -5.08 17.89 18.88
C GLU A 152 -4.68 19.30 18.43
N ARG A 153 -5.46 19.93 17.55
CA ARG A 153 -5.28 21.35 17.17
C ARG A 153 -3.87 21.62 16.61
N CYS A 154 -3.41 20.76 15.70
CA CYS A 154 -2.19 20.92 14.93
C CYS A 154 -2.56 21.29 13.48
N PRO A 155 -2.81 22.58 13.18
CA PRO A 155 -3.43 23.01 11.93
C PRO A 155 -2.64 22.67 10.66
N GLU A 156 -1.30 22.78 10.69
CA GLU A 156 -0.44 22.48 9.53
C GLU A 156 -0.07 20.99 9.39
N LEU A 157 -0.57 20.11 10.26
CA LEU A 157 -0.23 18.69 10.22
C LEU A 157 -0.82 18.04 8.97
N ARG A 158 0.06 17.62 8.05
CA ARG A 158 -0.27 17.06 6.73
C ARG A 158 -0.12 15.54 6.69
N SER A 159 0.84 14.97 7.43
CA SER A 159 1.17 13.55 7.37
C SER A 159 1.54 12.90 8.72
N ILE A 160 1.31 11.58 8.82
CA ILE A 160 1.59 10.76 10.02
C ILE A 160 2.88 9.92 9.89
N ALA A 161 3.29 9.61 8.65
CA ALA A 161 4.47 8.82 8.27
C ALA A 161 4.53 7.34 8.69
N ALA A 162 5.50 6.62 8.11
CA ALA A 162 5.30 5.29 7.54
C ALA A 162 5.17 4.09 8.50
N THR A 163 5.57 4.20 9.78
CA THR A 163 5.64 3.04 10.71
C THR A 163 5.21 3.38 12.14
N ALA A 164 4.09 4.11 12.29
CA ALA A 164 3.48 4.31 13.60
C ALA A 164 2.91 2.98 14.16
N THR A 165 3.33 2.61 15.37
CA THR A 165 2.68 1.55 16.17
C THR A 165 2.10 2.14 17.44
N CYS A 166 0.86 1.78 17.76
CA CYS A 166 0.15 2.24 18.95
C CYS A 166 -0.38 1.04 19.75
N GLN A 167 0.11 0.82 20.97
CA GLN A 167 -0.45 -0.21 21.87
C GLN A 167 -1.66 0.32 22.69
N GLY A 168 -1.89 1.64 22.66
CA GLY A 168 -3.09 2.28 23.18
C GLY A 168 -4.03 2.75 22.08
N SER A 169 -4.98 3.62 22.43
CA SER A 169 -5.83 4.33 21.45
C SER A 169 -5.08 5.52 20.83
N LEU A 170 -5.29 5.79 19.54
CA LEU A 170 -4.67 6.89 18.79
C LEU A 170 -5.75 7.85 18.28
N SER A 171 -5.60 9.16 18.52
CA SER A 171 -6.57 10.18 18.13
C SER A 171 -5.92 11.38 17.43
N PHE A 172 -6.54 11.82 16.33
CA PHE A 172 -6.25 13.06 15.64
C PHE A 172 -7.51 13.94 15.65
N SER A 173 -7.46 15.09 16.33
CA SER A 173 -8.60 16.00 16.46
C SER A 173 -8.25 17.42 16.03
N TYR A 174 -9.08 18.07 15.21
CA TYR A 174 -8.84 19.44 14.72
C TYR A 174 -7.49 19.59 13.99
N CYS A 175 -7.17 18.65 13.10
CA CYS A 175 -5.99 18.68 12.23
C CYS A 175 -6.43 18.87 10.77
N PRO A 176 -6.89 20.07 10.37
CA PRO A 176 -7.56 20.30 9.09
C PRO A 176 -6.70 19.99 7.85
N GLU A 177 -5.38 20.20 7.89
CA GLU A 177 -4.50 19.92 6.74
C GLU A 177 -4.11 18.43 6.59
N LEU A 178 -4.54 17.55 7.51
CA LEU A 178 -4.13 16.14 7.53
C LEU A 178 -4.73 15.40 6.34
N LYS A 179 -3.88 15.11 5.36
CA LYS A 179 -4.23 14.42 4.11
C LYS A 179 -3.68 13.00 4.07
N GLU A 180 -2.48 12.80 4.62
CA GLU A 180 -1.69 11.59 4.44
C GLU A 180 -1.58 10.76 5.72
N THR A 181 -1.96 9.50 5.59
CA THR A 181 -1.80 8.49 6.63
C THR A 181 -0.91 7.37 6.06
N PRO A 182 -0.13 6.64 6.87
CA PRO A 182 0.69 5.54 6.35
C PRO A 182 -0.18 4.46 5.70
N LEU A 183 0.40 3.64 4.81
CA LEU A 183 -0.31 2.54 4.15
C LEU A 183 -0.79 1.46 5.15
N SER A 184 -0.02 1.25 6.22
CA SER A 184 -0.36 0.33 7.30
C SER A 184 -0.13 0.98 8.66
N MET A 185 -0.94 0.59 9.65
CA MET A 185 -0.82 1.05 11.03
C MET A 185 -1.42 -0.01 11.95
N VAL A 186 -0.77 -0.26 13.08
CA VAL A 186 -1.28 -1.16 14.13
C VAL A 186 -1.65 -0.31 15.35
N VAL A 187 -2.91 -0.39 15.75
CA VAL A 187 -3.50 0.28 16.92
C VAL A 187 -4.21 -0.80 17.74
N ASP A 188 -3.68 -1.18 18.89
CA ASP A 188 -4.23 -2.30 19.69
C ASP A 188 -5.60 -1.98 20.31
N HIS A 189 -5.96 -0.70 20.41
CA HIS A 189 -7.26 -0.20 20.88
C HIS A 189 -7.90 0.68 19.78
N ASP A 190 -8.41 1.87 20.12
CA ASP A 190 -9.27 2.67 19.23
C ASP A 190 -8.46 3.62 18.35
N LEU A 191 -8.92 3.85 17.12
CA LEU A 191 -8.36 4.82 16.20
C LEU A 191 -9.41 5.89 15.86
N SER A 192 -9.11 7.16 16.10
CA SER A 192 -10.04 8.26 15.84
C SER A 192 -9.44 9.41 15.03
N PHE A 193 -10.24 9.90 14.07
CA PHE A 193 -10.02 11.13 13.32
C PHE A 193 -11.26 12.01 13.49
N HIS A 194 -11.07 13.25 13.96
CA HIS A 194 -12.15 14.20 14.21
C HIS A 194 -11.80 15.58 13.63
N GLU A 195 -12.67 16.16 12.81
CA GLU A 195 -12.44 17.45 12.14
C GLU A 195 -11.09 17.52 11.38
N CYS A 196 -10.69 16.41 10.75
CA CYS A 196 -9.55 16.35 9.84
C CYS A 196 -10.03 16.68 8.43
N ALA A 197 -10.24 17.97 8.16
CA ALA A 197 -10.99 18.47 7.00
C ALA A 197 -10.49 17.97 5.63
N LYS A 198 -9.16 17.84 5.44
CA LYS A 198 -8.51 17.34 4.20
C LYS A 198 -8.20 15.84 4.19
N LEU A 199 -8.65 15.08 5.19
CA LEU A 199 -8.44 13.64 5.23
C LEU A 199 -9.37 12.98 4.21
N ILE A 200 -8.80 12.43 3.13
CA ILE A 200 -9.59 11.81 2.04
C ILE A 200 -9.87 10.32 2.31
N ARG A 201 -8.86 9.62 2.85
CA ARG A 201 -8.88 8.18 3.19
C ARG A 201 -7.85 7.86 4.27
N ILE A 202 -8.03 6.72 4.95
CA ILE A 202 -6.97 6.07 5.76
C ILE A 202 -6.26 4.98 4.95
N GLY A 203 -5.16 4.43 5.45
CA GLY A 203 -4.39 3.38 4.77
C GLY A 203 -5.11 2.04 4.61
N GLU A 204 -4.75 1.31 3.55
CA GLU A 204 -5.38 0.06 3.09
C GLU A 204 -5.02 -1.20 3.89
N ASN A 205 -4.16 -1.11 4.91
CA ASN A 205 -3.72 -2.27 5.71
C ASN A 205 -3.68 -1.96 7.21
N TYR A 206 -4.78 -1.44 7.74
CA TYR A 206 -4.88 -1.07 9.16
C TYR A 206 -5.30 -2.26 10.01
N SER A 207 -4.77 -2.33 11.24
CA SER A 207 -5.23 -3.24 12.27
C SER A 207 -5.59 -2.43 13.51
N VAL A 208 -6.89 -2.25 13.74
CA VAL A 208 -7.48 -1.53 14.87
C VAL A 208 -8.14 -2.57 15.78
N GLY A 209 -7.66 -2.74 17.00
CA GLY A 209 -8.16 -3.74 17.94
C GLY A 209 -9.45 -3.34 18.65
N GLY A 210 -9.69 -2.04 18.79
CA GLY A 210 -10.92 -1.43 19.30
C GLY A 210 -11.73 -0.75 18.20
N ASP A 211 -12.29 0.41 18.51
CA ASP A 211 -13.21 1.12 17.61
C ASP A 211 -12.49 1.98 16.56
N LEU A 212 -13.09 2.15 15.38
CA LEU A 212 -12.67 3.12 14.37
C LEU A 212 -13.70 4.25 14.25
N SER A 213 -13.30 5.47 14.59
CA SER A 213 -14.14 6.67 14.48
C SER A 213 -13.55 7.69 13.52
N ILE A 214 -14.16 7.91 12.37
CA ILE A 214 -13.78 8.98 11.43
C ILE A 214 -14.96 9.93 11.36
N THR A 215 -14.85 11.11 11.98
CA THR A 215 -16.02 11.97 12.19
C THR A 215 -15.76 13.41 11.79
N SER A 216 -16.76 14.07 11.21
CA SER A 216 -16.68 15.46 10.76
C SER A 216 -15.50 15.75 9.82
N CYS A 217 -15.01 14.76 9.06
CA CYS A 217 -13.90 14.90 8.12
C CYS A 217 -14.46 15.24 6.73
N SER A 218 -14.49 16.53 6.40
CA SER A 218 -15.28 17.06 5.28
C SER A 218 -14.95 16.48 3.90
N GLN A 219 -13.68 16.10 3.65
CA GLN A 219 -13.24 15.50 2.38
C GLN A 219 -13.11 13.97 2.45
N TYR A 220 -13.48 13.33 3.57
CA TYR A 220 -13.36 11.89 3.72
C TYR A 220 -14.37 11.18 2.82
N ALA A 221 -13.85 10.45 1.84
CA ALA A 221 -14.62 9.95 0.71
C ALA A 221 -14.61 8.41 0.58
N VAL A 222 -13.55 7.75 1.04
CA VAL A 222 -13.31 6.32 0.80
C VAL A 222 -12.84 5.62 2.08
N LEU A 223 -13.53 4.54 2.44
CA LEU A 223 -13.06 3.55 3.43
C LEU A 223 -12.11 2.54 2.78
N PRO A 224 -11.07 2.07 3.50
CA PRO A 224 -10.08 1.13 2.95
C PRO A 224 -10.75 -0.19 2.55
N GLN A 225 -10.26 -0.85 1.51
CA GLN A 225 -10.78 -2.14 1.05
C GLN A 225 -10.42 -3.28 2.01
N ALA A 226 -9.28 -3.19 2.68
CA ALA A 226 -8.86 -4.11 3.72
C ALA A 226 -8.58 -3.38 5.05
N ILE A 227 -9.15 -3.90 6.13
CA ILE A 227 -8.85 -3.49 7.50
C ILE A 227 -9.17 -4.66 8.42
N HIS A 228 -8.37 -4.85 9.46
CA HIS A 228 -8.76 -5.65 10.61
C HIS A 228 -9.32 -4.70 11.67
N LEU A 229 -10.64 -4.77 11.91
CA LEU A 229 -11.33 -3.97 12.92
C LEU A 229 -11.91 -4.91 13.99
N GLY A 230 -11.51 -4.72 15.24
CA GLY A 230 -11.96 -5.53 16.38
C GLY A 230 -13.21 -4.99 17.09
N GLY A 231 -13.47 -3.68 16.99
CA GLY A 231 -14.62 -2.99 17.56
C GLY A 231 -15.60 -2.45 16.52
N GLU A 232 -16.19 -1.30 16.82
CA GLU A 232 -17.28 -0.67 16.07
C GLU A 232 -16.77 0.38 15.08
N LEU A 233 -17.62 0.76 14.12
CA LEU A 233 -17.36 1.81 13.13
C LEU A 233 -18.30 3.01 13.35
N ASP A 234 -17.74 4.18 13.60
CA ASP A 234 -18.42 5.48 13.51
C ASP A 234 -17.84 6.28 12.34
N ILE A 235 -18.71 6.70 11.43
CA ILE A 235 -18.38 7.45 10.21
C ILE A 235 -19.27 8.69 10.06
N SER A 236 -19.75 9.24 11.18
CA SER A 236 -20.70 10.35 11.21
C SER A 236 -20.12 11.67 10.65
N ASN A 237 -20.98 12.44 9.98
CA ASN A 237 -20.68 13.78 9.46
C ASN A 237 -19.55 13.85 8.40
N ASN A 238 -19.35 12.79 7.61
CA ASN A 238 -18.44 12.81 6.44
C ASN A 238 -19.27 12.97 5.15
N PRO A 239 -19.45 14.18 4.59
CA PRO A 239 -20.37 14.43 3.49
C PRO A 239 -19.91 13.85 2.14
N CYS A 240 -18.62 13.58 1.96
CA CYS A 240 -18.07 12.96 0.74
C CYS A 240 -18.10 11.43 0.75
N LEU A 241 -18.38 10.78 1.89
CA LEU A 241 -18.34 9.32 2.01
C LEU A 241 -19.60 8.69 1.40
N ILE A 242 -19.45 8.17 0.18
CA ILE A 242 -20.55 7.60 -0.62
C ILE A 242 -20.35 6.11 -0.98
N THR A 243 -19.17 5.54 -0.74
CA THR A 243 -18.85 4.14 -1.04
C THR A 243 -18.55 3.33 0.23
N PHE A 244 -18.99 2.07 0.26
CA PHE A 244 -18.81 1.16 1.39
C PHE A 244 -18.21 -0.18 0.97
N PRO A 245 -17.02 -0.56 1.46
CA PRO A 245 -16.39 -1.84 1.16
C PRO A 245 -17.05 -3.01 1.90
N ASN A 246 -16.88 -4.23 1.38
CA ASN A 246 -17.60 -5.43 1.84
C ASN A 246 -17.40 -5.79 3.33
N TRP A 247 -16.29 -5.39 3.97
CA TRP A 247 -16.09 -5.68 5.40
C TRP A 247 -17.08 -4.91 6.30
N VAL A 248 -17.57 -3.73 5.87
CA VAL A 248 -18.60 -2.95 6.58
C VAL A 248 -19.90 -3.76 6.71
N LEU A 249 -20.24 -4.57 5.70
CA LEU A 249 -21.41 -5.46 5.71
C LEU A 249 -21.26 -6.66 6.65
N ASN A 250 -20.05 -6.94 7.13
CA ASN A 250 -19.72 -8.06 8.02
C ASN A 250 -19.51 -7.61 9.48
N LEU A 251 -19.69 -6.32 9.79
CA LEU A 251 -19.59 -5.80 11.16
C LEU A 251 -20.77 -6.28 12.02
N PRO A 252 -20.53 -6.68 13.29
CA PRO A 252 -21.59 -7.13 14.20
C PRO A 252 -22.51 -5.98 14.65
N SER A 253 -22.01 -4.74 14.60
CA SER A 253 -22.73 -3.50 14.90
C SER A 253 -22.18 -2.34 14.08
N LEU A 254 -23.07 -1.41 13.73
CA LEU A 254 -22.79 -0.19 12.97
C LEU A 254 -23.47 0.94 13.74
N ILE A 255 -22.68 1.85 14.33
CA ILE A 255 -23.20 2.76 15.36
C ILE A 255 -23.82 4.03 14.79
N ASN A 256 -23.20 4.68 13.79
CA ASN A 256 -23.78 5.88 13.16
C ASN A 256 -23.40 6.00 11.67
N VAL A 257 -24.42 6.06 10.81
CA VAL A 257 -24.29 6.50 9.40
C VAL A 257 -25.22 7.70 9.21
N ALA A 258 -24.79 8.88 9.67
CA ALA A 258 -25.62 10.08 9.70
C ALA A 258 -24.88 11.32 9.15
N SER A 259 -25.62 12.08 8.33
CA SER A 259 -25.31 13.41 7.77
C SER A 259 -24.36 13.55 6.55
N THR A 260 -24.51 12.69 5.54
CA THR A 260 -24.23 13.10 4.16
C THR A 260 -25.30 14.10 3.68
N HIS A 261 -25.12 15.38 4.02
CA HIS A 261 -25.85 16.43 3.29
C HIS A 261 -25.40 16.39 1.82
N THR A 262 -26.37 16.15 0.92
CA THR A 262 -26.28 16.13 -0.56
C THR A 262 -25.85 14.83 -1.27
N ALA A 263 -26.64 13.76 -1.13
CA ALA A 263 -26.84 12.76 -2.20
C ALA A 263 -28.28 12.19 -2.15
N PRO A 264 -28.91 11.83 -3.28
CA PRO A 264 -30.18 11.09 -3.25
C PRO A 264 -29.94 9.65 -2.78
N ILE A 265 -30.81 9.12 -1.91
CA ILE A 265 -30.76 7.72 -1.45
C ILE A 265 -31.24 6.80 -2.59
N GLY A 266 -30.35 6.58 -3.56
CA GLY A 266 -30.43 5.52 -4.55
C GLY A 266 -29.33 4.50 -4.29
N GLU A 267 -29.70 3.24 -4.09
CA GLU A 267 -28.78 2.09 -3.96
C GLU A 267 -27.94 2.02 -2.67
N LEU A 268 -28.60 2.16 -1.51
CA LEU A 268 -28.22 1.30 -0.37
C LEU A 268 -28.53 -0.17 -0.74
N PRO A 269 -27.63 -1.14 -0.51
CA PRO A 269 -27.91 -2.55 -0.74
C PRO A 269 -29.16 -3.01 0.01
N SER A 270 -30.03 -3.78 -0.66
CA SER A 270 -31.35 -4.24 -0.16
C SER A 270 -31.32 -5.15 1.09
N GLN A 271 -30.15 -5.31 1.71
CA GLN A 271 -29.90 -6.13 2.89
C GLN A 271 -29.76 -5.30 4.18
N ILE A 272 -29.51 -3.99 4.11
CA ILE A 272 -29.47 -3.12 5.30
C ILE A 272 -30.91 -2.84 5.76
N GLN A 273 -31.27 -3.31 6.96
CA GLN A 273 -32.58 -3.05 7.54
C GLN A 273 -32.70 -1.58 7.96
N PRO A 274 -33.84 -0.90 7.75
CA PRO A 274 -34.05 0.47 8.23
C PRO A 274 -33.91 0.62 9.76
N SER A 275 -34.15 -0.47 10.51
CA SER A 275 -33.98 -0.50 11.97
C SER A 275 -32.52 -0.47 12.45
N THR A 276 -31.55 -0.65 11.56
CA THR A 276 -30.10 -0.50 11.84
C THR A 276 -29.60 0.93 11.62
N LEU A 277 -30.47 1.87 11.24
CA LEU A 277 -30.15 3.30 11.09
C LEU A 277 -30.71 4.09 12.28
N LEU A 278 -29.93 4.19 13.37
CA LEU A 278 -30.21 5.15 14.45
C LEU A 278 -29.82 6.55 13.95
N ASN A 279 -30.82 7.38 13.63
CA ASN A 279 -30.62 8.68 12.99
C ASN A 279 -30.78 9.84 13.98
N SER A 280 -29.80 10.75 14.01
CA SER A 280 -30.00 12.15 14.39
C SER A 280 -30.04 13.04 13.14
N SER A 281 -31.25 13.57 12.82
CA SER A 281 -31.61 14.52 11.74
C SER A 281 -32.57 13.95 10.67
N ASN A 282 -33.83 13.73 11.08
CA ASN A 282 -34.95 13.55 10.14
C ASN A 282 -35.48 14.92 9.68
N ASN A 283 -35.11 15.38 8.48
CA ASN A 283 -35.80 16.50 7.82
C ASN A 283 -36.26 16.21 6.37
N TYR A 284 -36.13 14.96 5.90
CA TYR A 284 -36.71 14.49 4.63
C TYR A 284 -37.75 13.38 4.79
N ALA A 285 -37.80 12.68 5.94
CA ALA A 285 -38.83 11.68 6.23
C ALA A 285 -40.22 12.28 6.49
N TYR A 286 -40.29 13.59 6.81
CA TYR A 286 -41.52 14.28 7.20
C TYR A 286 -42.54 14.42 6.07
N GLU A 287 -42.11 14.67 4.83
CA GLU A 287 -43.03 14.90 3.70
C GLU A 287 -43.75 13.63 3.22
N GLN A 288 -43.30 12.44 3.64
CA GLN A 288 -43.78 11.17 3.09
C GLN A 288 -44.73 10.37 4.02
N TYR A 289 -44.75 10.63 5.34
CA TYR A 289 -45.44 9.74 6.30
C TYR A 289 -46.32 10.39 7.40
N GLY A 290 -46.34 11.72 7.57
CA GLY A 290 -47.40 12.45 8.28
C GLY A 290 -47.82 11.96 9.68
N MET A 291 -46.99 12.21 10.71
CA MET A 291 -47.31 11.99 12.14
C MET A 291 -47.51 13.34 12.85
N ASP A 292 -48.24 13.38 13.98
CA ASP A 292 -48.84 14.60 14.53
C ASP A 292 -48.15 15.22 15.77
N ASP A 293 -48.56 16.47 16.09
CA ASP A 293 -47.82 17.41 16.96
C ASP A 293 -47.68 17.00 18.44
N GLN A 294 -48.37 15.94 18.90
CA GLN A 294 -48.38 15.58 20.32
C GLN A 294 -47.09 14.88 20.79
N ASP A 295 -46.43 14.12 19.92
CA ASP A 295 -45.14 13.48 20.23
C ASP A 295 -44.00 14.51 20.31
N LEU A 296 -44.12 15.64 19.59
CA LEU A 296 -43.10 16.69 19.50
C LEU A 296 -42.80 17.35 20.85
N ALA A 297 -43.83 17.54 21.68
CA ALA A 297 -43.71 18.22 22.97
C ALA A 297 -42.89 17.40 23.99
N SER A 298 -43.09 16.07 24.02
CA SER A 298 -42.34 15.17 24.90
C SER A 298 -40.87 15.04 24.51
N PHE A 299 -40.54 15.27 23.22
CA PHE A 299 -39.17 15.21 22.72
C PHE A 299 -38.40 16.52 22.98
N ALA A 300 -39.05 17.68 22.78
CA ALA A 300 -38.43 19.00 22.97
C ALA A 300 -37.93 19.25 24.40
N ASP A 301 -38.66 18.75 25.42
CA ASP A 301 -38.24 18.85 26.83
C ASP A 301 -36.99 18.02 27.14
N THR A 302 -36.77 16.93 26.41
CA THR A 302 -35.56 16.09 26.55
C THR A 302 -34.37 16.74 25.84
N PHE A 303 -34.58 17.25 24.61
CA PHE A 303 -33.52 17.81 23.76
C PHE A 303 -32.90 19.10 24.33
N ASN A 304 -33.70 20.01 24.88
CA ASN A 304 -33.22 21.30 25.42
C ASN A 304 -32.34 21.19 26.67
N SER A 305 -32.25 20.00 27.29
CA SER A 305 -31.47 19.79 28.51
C SER A 305 -29.96 19.65 28.28
N ASN A 306 -29.54 19.18 27.09
CA ASN A 306 -28.20 18.59 26.92
C ASN A 306 -27.21 19.36 26.03
N ASN A 307 -27.62 20.29 25.16
CA ASN A 307 -26.68 21.01 24.30
C ASN A 307 -27.00 22.51 24.15
N ARG A 308 -26.02 23.35 24.50
CA ARG A 308 -26.00 24.79 24.18
C ARG A 308 -24.71 25.14 23.45
N ASN A 309 -24.86 25.97 22.41
CA ASN A 309 -23.83 26.66 21.62
C ASN A 309 -23.26 25.89 20.42
N LEU A 310 -23.79 26.22 19.24
CA LEU A 310 -23.09 26.15 17.95
C LEU A 310 -23.49 27.40 17.15
N ASN A 311 -22.53 28.06 16.53
CA ASN A 311 -22.75 29.27 15.72
C ASN A 311 -21.79 29.24 14.53
N ILE A 312 -22.29 29.53 13.33
CA ILE A 312 -21.64 29.21 12.05
C ILE A 312 -21.20 30.48 11.33
N ALA A 313 -20.05 30.46 10.65
CA ALA A 313 -19.64 31.46 9.66
C ALA A 313 -18.76 30.84 8.55
N SER A 314 -18.74 31.49 7.38
CA SER A 314 -18.27 30.98 6.08
C SER A 314 -17.14 31.83 5.48
N GLU A 315 -16.35 31.30 4.52
CA GLU A 315 -16.00 31.93 3.21
C GLU A 315 -14.95 31.13 2.39
N LEU A 316 -14.56 31.63 1.20
CA LEU A 316 -14.04 30.88 0.03
C LEU A 316 -12.95 31.67 -0.75
N GLN A 317 -12.14 30.98 -1.58
CA GLN A 317 -11.33 31.42 -2.77
C GLN A 317 -9.77 31.63 -2.67
N PRO A 318 -9.02 31.51 -3.82
CA PRO A 318 -7.60 31.10 -3.89
C PRO A 318 -6.61 32.05 -4.65
N GLU A 319 -5.29 31.74 -4.73
CA GLU A 319 -4.35 32.28 -5.78
C GLU A 319 -3.00 31.51 -5.93
N LEU A 320 -2.18 31.87 -6.96
CA LEU A 320 -1.05 31.11 -7.58
C LEU A 320 0.39 31.45 -7.10
N ALA A 321 1.39 30.56 -7.36
CA ALA A 321 2.81 30.92 -7.60
C ALA A 321 3.67 29.82 -8.32
N HIS A 322 4.66 30.23 -9.14
CA HIS A 322 5.71 29.38 -9.77
C HIS A 322 7.07 29.49 -9.03
N ILE A 323 7.89 28.43 -8.97
CA ILE A 323 9.32 28.48 -8.55
C ILE A 323 10.21 27.50 -9.38
N TYR A 324 11.47 27.87 -9.64
CA TYR A 324 12.56 27.04 -10.23
C TYR A 324 13.41 26.36 -9.13
N GLY A 325 14.01 25.20 -9.41
CA GLY A 325 14.94 24.50 -8.49
C GLY A 325 16.33 24.21 -9.09
N ASP A 326 17.37 24.33 -8.25
CA ASP A 326 18.79 24.04 -8.52
C ASP A 326 19.31 22.96 -7.54
N LEU A 327 20.38 22.24 -7.89
CA LEU A 327 20.91 21.07 -7.15
C LEU A 327 21.81 21.40 -5.94
N ASP A 328 21.92 20.45 -5.01
CA ASP A 328 22.83 20.46 -3.85
C ASP A 328 24.11 19.60 -4.03
N ALA A 329 25.04 19.74 -3.07
CA ALA A 329 26.48 19.62 -3.34
C ALA A 329 27.10 18.22 -3.24
N ASP A 330 26.39 17.21 -2.72
CA ASP A 330 26.98 15.90 -2.38
C ASP A 330 26.71 14.78 -3.41
N GLY A 331 25.95 15.05 -4.48
CA GLY A 331 25.71 14.07 -5.54
C GLY A 331 24.71 12.96 -5.16
N ASP A 332 23.79 13.28 -4.26
CA ASP A 332 22.59 12.46 -4.01
C ASP A 332 21.48 12.75 -5.03
N ILE A 333 20.48 11.86 -5.01
CA ILE A 333 19.44 11.69 -6.03
C ILE A 333 18.10 11.89 -5.31
N ASN A 334 17.48 13.05 -5.54
CA ASN A 334 16.15 13.42 -5.04
C ASN A 334 15.19 13.56 -6.24
N ILE A 335 13.97 13.04 -6.10
CA ILE A 335 12.98 12.89 -7.18
C ILE A 335 11.59 13.12 -6.58
N ASP A 336 10.63 13.67 -7.34
CA ASP A 336 9.21 13.65 -6.96
C ASP A 336 8.42 12.66 -7.81
N ILE A 337 7.23 12.30 -7.32
CA ILE A 337 6.19 11.69 -8.15
C ILE A 337 4.85 12.28 -7.76
N ASP A 338 4.30 13.14 -8.62
CA ASP A 338 2.95 13.70 -8.45
C ASP A 338 1.93 12.70 -9.01
N ILE A 339 1.35 11.87 -8.13
CA ILE A 339 0.30 10.91 -8.51
C ILE A 339 -1.06 11.61 -8.39
N ASP A 340 -1.52 12.19 -9.49
CA ASP A 340 -2.84 12.80 -9.56
C ASP A 340 -3.94 11.73 -9.38
N MET A 341 -4.76 11.90 -8.35
CA MET A 341 -5.42 10.77 -7.68
C MET A 341 -6.93 10.65 -7.93
N ASP A 342 -7.52 11.59 -8.68
CA ASP A 342 -8.85 11.44 -9.30
C ASP A 342 -8.92 10.23 -10.26
N MET A 343 -7.75 9.71 -10.64
CA MET A 343 -7.56 8.59 -11.55
C MET A 343 -8.11 7.25 -11.00
N ALA A 344 -7.94 6.94 -9.70
CA ALA A 344 -8.14 5.58 -9.18
C ALA A 344 -9.60 5.06 -9.25
N ASP A 345 -10.60 5.95 -9.13
CA ASP A 345 -12.02 5.60 -9.26
C ASP A 345 -12.49 5.45 -10.72
N SER A 346 -11.66 5.82 -11.71
CA SER A 346 -12.06 5.71 -13.12
C SER A 346 -11.96 4.27 -13.62
N THR A 347 -13.11 3.72 -14.03
CA THR A 347 -13.17 2.42 -14.71
C THR A 347 -12.77 2.58 -16.17
N LEU A 348 -11.61 2.04 -16.53
CA LEU A 348 -11.02 2.13 -17.85
C LEU A 348 -11.69 1.17 -18.83
N GLN A 349 -12.54 1.71 -19.71
CA GLN A 349 -13.27 0.94 -20.72
C GLN A 349 -12.33 0.61 -21.90
N VAL A 350 -12.00 -0.67 -22.10
CA VAL A 350 -11.12 -1.12 -23.20
C VAL A 350 -11.87 -2.12 -24.08
N GLU A 351 -12.08 -1.75 -25.36
CA GLU A 351 -12.68 -2.64 -26.37
C GLU A 351 -11.61 -3.16 -27.34
N THR A 352 -11.28 -4.46 -27.25
CA THR A 352 -10.14 -5.06 -27.96
C THR A 352 -10.53 -6.22 -28.90
N THR A 353 -9.54 -6.79 -29.58
CA THR A 353 -9.66 -7.95 -30.47
C THR A 353 -8.43 -8.86 -30.32
N PRO A 354 -8.55 -10.17 -30.59
CA PRO A 354 -7.43 -11.10 -30.44
C PRO A 354 -6.20 -10.67 -31.25
N GLY A 355 -5.08 -10.44 -30.56
CA GLY A 355 -3.82 -9.96 -31.14
C GLY A 355 -3.63 -8.43 -31.14
N ASN A 356 -4.51 -7.65 -30.50
CA ASN A 356 -4.39 -6.20 -30.34
C ASN A 356 -4.41 -5.74 -28.85
N GLU A 357 -4.44 -6.69 -27.91
CA GLU A 357 -4.67 -6.46 -26.47
C GLU A 357 -3.69 -5.44 -25.87
N LEU A 358 -2.39 -5.60 -26.13
CA LEU A 358 -1.35 -4.67 -25.69
C LEU A 358 -1.63 -3.23 -26.15
N GLN A 359 -1.89 -3.05 -27.44
CA GLN A 359 -2.07 -1.71 -28.02
C GLN A 359 -3.33 -1.02 -27.48
N ASP A 360 -4.43 -1.77 -27.32
CA ASP A 360 -5.70 -1.24 -26.82
C ASP A 360 -5.63 -0.94 -25.30
N LEU A 361 -4.98 -1.80 -24.50
CA LEU A 361 -4.76 -1.59 -23.07
C LEU A 361 -3.87 -0.37 -22.78
N LEU A 362 -2.76 -0.23 -23.53
CA LEU A 362 -1.82 0.88 -23.33
C LEU A 362 -2.45 2.25 -23.60
N VAL A 363 -3.47 2.36 -24.47
CA VAL A 363 -4.19 3.64 -24.68
C VAL A 363 -4.85 4.13 -23.40
N ALA A 364 -5.36 3.22 -22.57
CA ALA A 364 -5.98 3.55 -21.29
C ALA A 364 -4.94 3.65 -20.16
N LEU A 365 -4.04 2.66 -20.04
CA LEU A 365 -3.06 2.60 -18.94
C LEU A 365 -2.05 3.76 -18.97
N LYS A 366 -1.67 4.26 -20.15
CA LYS A 366 -0.81 5.47 -20.25
C LYS A 366 -1.51 6.78 -19.83
N GLN A 367 -2.84 6.79 -19.73
CA GLN A 367 -3.59 7.91 -19.16
C GLN A 367 -3.77 7.74 -17.66
N ASN A 368 -3.90 6.50 -17.20
CA ASN A 368 -4.15 6.14 -15.82
C ASN A 368 -3.63 4.72 -15.51
N PRO A 369 -2.47 4.57 -14.87
CA PRO A 369 -1.96 3.27 -14.45
C PRO A 369 -2.76 2.61 -13.31
N LEU A 370 -3.43 3.40 -12.44
CA LEU A 370 -4.20 2.92 -11.27
C LEU A 370 -5.62 2.43 -11.61
N GLY A 371 -6.17 2.80 -12.77
CA GLY A 371 -7.58 2.62 -13.09
C GLY A 371 -7.99 1.15 -13.26
N SER A 372 -9.17 0.80 -12.75
CA SER A 372 -9.70 -0.56 -12.91
C SER A 372 -10.11 -0.80 -14.37
N LEU A 373 -9.37 -1.67 -15.06
CA LEU A 373 -9.70 -2.15 -16.40
C LEU A 373 -11.05 -2.89 -16.42
N ASN A 374 -11.92 -2.49 -17.36
CA ASN A 374 -13.11 -3.23 -17.79
C ASN A 374 -12.94 -3.57 -19.28
N VAL A 375 -12.63 -4.83 -19.59
CA VAL A 375 -12.22 -5.25 -20.93
C VAL A 375 -13.33 -6.01 -21.64
N THR A 376 -13.63 -5.63 -22.89
CA THR A 376 -14.60 -6.32 -23.77
C THR A 376 -13.96 -6.67 -25.11
N TYR A 377 -14.22 -7.88 -25.63
CA TYR A 377 -13.77 -8.28 -26.97
C TYR A 377 -14.86 -8.01 -28.02
N LYS A 378 -14.48 -7.35 -29.13
CA LYS A 378 -15.42 -6.96 -30.21
C LYS A 378 -16.24 -8.16 -30.72
N GLY A 379 -17.56 -7.99 -30.73
CA GLY A 379 -18.51 -9.01 -31.17
C GLY A 379 -18.86 -10.08 -30.13
N ASN A 380 -18.27 -10.03 -28.93
CA ASN A 380 -18.65 -10.89 -27.81
C ASN A 380 -19.61 -10.17 -26.85
N LYS A 381 -20.48 -10.92 -26.17
CA LYS A 381 -21.44 -10.39 -25.19
C LYS A 381 -21.02 -10.56 -23.73
N ALA A 382 -19.88 -11.22 -23.48
CA ALA A 382 -19.34 -11.37 -22.15
C ALA A 382 -18.96 -10.00 -21.56
N ILE A 383 -19.75 -9.55 -20.58
CA ILE A 383 -19.43 -8.42 -19.70
C ILE A 383 -18.45 -8.92 -18.64
N ASP A 384 -17.49 -8.08 -18.23
CA ASP A 384 -16.33 -8.50 -17.44
C ASP A 384 -16.71 -9.15 -16.10
N GLY A 385 -16.24 -10.38 -15.91
CA GLY A 385 -16.33 -11.17 -14.67
C GLY A 385 -14.96 -11.38 -14.02
N GLY A 386 -14.00 -10.50 -14.28
CA GLY A 386 -12.63 -10.54 -13.74
C GLY A 386 -11.67 -11.40 -14.56
N ALA A 387 -12.13 -12.48 -15.20
CA ALA A 387 -11.27 -13.33 -16.02
C ALA A 387 -10.94 -12.73 -17.40
N VAL A 388 -11.81 -11.88 -17.98
CA VAL A 388 -11.62 -11.30 -19.32
C VAL A 388 -10.47 -10.29 -19.31
N ARG A 389 -10.44 -9.40 -18.31
CA ARG A 389 -9.31 -8.48 -18.09
C ARG A 389 -7.99 -9.19 -17.80
N LYS A 390 -8.00 -10.27 -17.00
CA LYS A 390 -6.81 -11.09 -16.73
C LYS A 390 -6.25 -11.68 -18.02
N GLN A 391 -7.11 -12.17 -18.90
CA GLN A 391 -6.71 -12.78 -20.16
C GLN A 391 -6.13 -11.74 -21.13
N ALA A 392 -6.71 -10.54 -21.21
CA ALA A 392 -6.16 -9.47 -22.01
C ALA A 392 -4.77 -9.02 -21.53
N VAL A 393 -4.55 -8.93 -20.22
CA VAL A 393 -3.22 -8.60 -19.64
C VAL A 393 -2.20 -9.73 -19.85
N ASP A 394 -2.62 -11.00 -19.72
CA ASP A 394 -1.77 -12.17 -20.03
C ASP A 394 -1.30 -12.16 -21.49
N PHE A 395 -2.22 -11.90 -22.43
CA PHE A 395 -1.91 -11.79 -23.86
C PHE A 395 -1.06 -10.56 -24.19
N ALA A 396 -1.30 -9.41 -23.56
CA ALA A 396 -0.45 -8.23 -23.73
C ALA A 396 1.00 -8.50 -23.29
N LEU A 397 1.20 -9.23 -22.19
CA LEU A 397 2.53 -9.68 -21.77
C LEU A 397 3.15 -10.66 -22.78
N GLN A 398 2.37 -11.58 -23.36
CA GLN A 398 2.89 -12.46 -24.44
C GLN A 398 3.26 -11.69 -25.71
N GLN A 399 2.57 -10.59 -26.03
CA GLN A 399 2.93 -9.71 -27.16
C GLN A 399 4.27 -8.99 -26.89
N LEU A 400 4.48 -8.48 -25.67
CA LEU A 400 5.78 -7.92 -25.25
C LEU A 400 6.90 -8.97 -25.28
N PHE A 401 6.63 -10.22 -24.87
CA PHE A 401 7.56 -11.35 -24.98
C PHE A 401 7.78 -11.88 -26.41
N ALA A 402 7.08 -11.32 -27.41
CA ALA A 402 7.30 -11.56 -28.82
C ALA A 402 7.98 -10.38 -29.53
N ASP A 403 8.24 -9.26 -28.82
CA ASP A 403 8.98 -8.12 -29.36
C ASP A 403 10.49 -8.31 -29.13
N ASP A 404 11.16 -8.80 -30.18
CA ASP A 404 12.62 -9.01 -30.22
C ASP A 404 13.44 -7.72 -29.99
N SER A 405 12.84 -6.52 -29.99
CA SER A 405 13.51 -5.25 -29.66
C SER A 405 13.31 -4.78 -28.22
N LEU A 406 12.49 -5.48 -27.43
CA LEU A 406 12.38 -5.31 -25.98
C LEU A 406 13.06 -6.47 -25.24
N VAL A 407 12.95 -7.71 -25.72
CA VAL A 407 13.52 -8.89 -25.06
C VAL A 407 14.26 -9.83 -26.01
N VAL A 408 15.27 -10.54 -25.48
CA VAL A 408 15.91 -11.69 -26.14
C VAL A 408 15.51 -12.98 -25.45
N LYS A 409 15.06 -13.97 -26.22
CA LYS A 409 14.73 -15.31 -25.72
C LYS A 409 15.95 -16.22 -25.66
N HIS A 410 16.24 -16.75 -24.48
CA HIS A 410 17.32 -17.73 -24.25
C HIS A 410 16.88 -19.17 -24.54
N SER A 411 17.86 -20.06 -24.68
CA SER A 411 17.67 -21.49 -24.99
C SER A 411 16.87 -22.29 -23.94
N ASN A 412 16.79 -21.79 -22.71
CA ASN A 412 15.95 -22.33 -21.65
C ASN A 412 14.47 -21.85 -21.71
N GLY A 413 14.14 -21.00 -22.69
CA GLY A 413 12.82 -20.42 -22.90
C GLY A 413 12.55 -19.13 -22.11
N GLN A 414 13.50 -18.67 -21.29
CA GLN A 414 13.37 -17.44 -20.51
C GLN A 414 13.87 -16.20 -21.26
N TYR A 415 13.47 -15.02 -20.81
CA TYR A 415 13.73 -13.74 -21.45
C TYR A 415 14.69 -12.85 -20.65
N MET A 416 15.53 -12.09 -21.36
CA MET A 416 16.28 -10.93 -20.85
C MET A 416 15.87 -9.68 -21.62
N LEU A 417 16.08 -8.48 -21.06
CA LEU A 417 15.92 -7.22 -21.81
C LEU A 417 16.93 -7.17 -22.97
N ASN A 418 16.48 -6.69 -24.14
CA ASN A 418 17.35 -6.45 -25.30
C ASN A 418 17.78 -4.98 -25.34
N VAL A 419 18.88 -4.67 -24.65
CA VAL A 419 19.43 -3.31 -24.57
C VAL A 419 19.97 -2.90 -25.95
N ASP A 420 19.33 -1.91 -26.60
CA ASP A 420 19.77 -1.33 -27.88
C ASP A 420 20.05 0.18 -27.72
N THR A 421 21.31 0.51 -27.46
CA THR A 421 21.84 1.88 -27.34
C THR A 421 22.44 2.39 -28.66
N THR A 422 22.41 1.60 -29.73
CA THR A 422 23.17 1.85 -30.98
C THR A 422 22.89 3.20 -31.65
N SER A 423 21.79 3.86 -31.26
CA SER A 423 21.56 5.28 -31.44
C SER A 423 20.64 5.82 -30.35
N LEU A 424 20.62 7.14 -30.14
CA LEU A 424 19.65 7.80 -29.24
C LEU A 424 18.19 7.48 -29.56
N VAL A 425 17.87 7.21 -30.84
CA VAL A 425 16.52 6.79 -31.25
C VAL A 425 16.21 5.39 -30.75
N LYS A 426 17.17 4.47 -30.84
CA LYS A 426 17.05 3.09 -30.33
C LYS A 426 17.00 3.02 -28.81
N LYS A 427 17.84 3.79 -28.12
CA LYS A 427 17.80 3.95 -26.66
C LYS A 427 16.41 4.40 -26.19
N ARG A 428 15.80 5.38 -26.87
CA ARG A 428 14.44 5.85 -26.55
C ARG A 428 13.36 4.80 -26.88
N GLU A 429 13.42 4.17 -28.04
CA GLU A 429 12.49 3.08 -28.40
C GLU A 429 12.53 1.92 -27.38
N PHE A 430 13.71 1.57 -26.87
CA PHE A 430 13.89 0.58 -25.81
C PHE A 430 13.29 1.02 -24.47
N LEU A 431 13.54 2.27 -24.03
CA LEU A 431 13.00 2.80 -22.77
C LEU A 431 11.48 3.02 -22.83
N ASP A 432 10.93 3.42 -23.97
CA ASP A 432 9.48 3.50 -24.21
C ASP A 432 8.82 2.13 -24.04
N LYS A 433 9.46 1.06 -24.53
CA LYS A 433 8.98 -0.33 -24.38
C LYS A 433 9.19 -0.88 -22.97
N ALA A 434 10.21 -0.45 -22.24
CA ALA A 434 10.35 -0.72 -20.82
C ALA A 434 9.20 -0.09 -20.00
N HIS A 435 8.77 1.12 -20.35
CA HIS A 435 7.59 1.77 -19.75
C HIS A 435 6.29 0.99 -20.06
N GLU A 436 6.09 0.57 -21.31
CA GLU A 436 4.95 -0.28 -21.68
C GLU A 436 4.95 -1.63 -20.94
N LEU A 437 6.14 -2.24 -20.77
CA LEU A 437 6.30 -3.45 -19.98
C LEU A 437 5.98 -3.23 -18.50
N GLY A 438 6.41 -2.12 -17.92
CA GLY A 438 6.11 -1.76 -16.53
C GLY A 438 4.61 -1.64 -16.24
N LEU A 439 3.86 -0.97 -17.11
CA LEU A 439 2.39 -0.84 -17.00
C LEU A 439 1.69 -2.21 -17.05
N ILE A 440 2.08 -3.07 -17.98
CA ILE A 440 1.49 -4.41 -18.12
C ILE A 440 1.89 -5.33 -16.96
N LEU A 441 3.14 -5.28 -16.49
CA LEU A 441 3.57 -6.02 -15.29
C LEU A 441 2.89 -5.52 -14.02
N GLY A 442 2.64 -4.21 -13.90
CA GLY A 442 1.90 -3.61 -12.81
C GLY A 442 0.50 -4.18 -12.70
N GLN A 443 -0.27 -4.06 -13.77
CA GLN A 443 -1.62 -4.62 -13.89
C GLN A 443 -1.64 -6.15 -13.72
N MET A 444 -0.62 -6.87 -14.21
CA MET A 444 -0.50 -8.31 -14.03
C MET A 444 -0.45 -8.69 -12.54
N VAL A 445 0.40 -8.05 -11.73
CA VAL A 445 0.52 -8.35 -10.30
C VAL A 445 -0.74 -7.94 -9.54
N VAL A 446 -1.32 -6.77 -9.83
CA VAL A 446 -2.58 -6.29 -9.20
C VAL A 446 -3.74 -7.25 -9.46
N LEU A 447 -3.82 -7.83 -10.66
CA LEU A 447 -4.83 -8.83 -11.01
C LEU A 447 -4.49 -10.26 -10.51
N GLN A 448 -3.39 -10.45 -9.78
CA GLN A 448 -2.91 -11.74 -9.28
C GLN A 448 -2.63 -12.77 -10.40
N ASN A 449 -2.24 -12.27 -11.56
CA ASN A 449 -1.54 -13.03 -12.61
C ASN A 449 -0.05 -13.12 -12.25
N ALA A 450 0.72 -13.94 -12.98
CA ALA A 450 2.17 -14.08 -12.78
C ALA A 450 2.94 -14.26 -14.10
N THR A 451 4.22 -13.90 -14.15
CA THR A 451 5.05 -14.07 -15.36
C THR A 451 5.39 -15.54 -15.66
N GLY A 452 5.16 -16.45 -14.71
CA GLY A 452 5.43 -17.89 -14.85
C GLY A 452 6.90 -18.26 -14.91
N HIS A 453 7.75 -17.50 -14.22
CA HIS A 453 9.22 -17.49 -14.37
C HIS A 453 9.65 -17.27 -15.83
N GLY A 454 8.90 -16.45 -16.58
CA GLY A 454 9.19 -16.12 -17.97
C GLY A 454 10.49 -15.35 -18.13
N PHE A 455 10.81 -14.45 -17.20
CA PHE A 455 12.09 -13.79 -17.15
C PHE A 455 13.20 -14.68 -16.59
N ARG A 456 14.45 -14.32 -16.90
CA ARG A 456 15.62 -14.87 -16.21
C ARG A 456 15.69 -14.36 -14.76
N PRO A 457 16.24 -15.15 -13.80
CA PRO A 457 16.31 -14.76 -12.40
C PRO A 457 17.03 -13.43 -12.14
N GLU A 458 17.97 -13.06 -13.00
CA GLU A 458 18.67 -11.77 -12.95
C GLU A 458 17.73 -10.58 -13.21
N VAL A 459 16.76 -10.73 -14.13
CA VAL A 459 15.74 -9.70 -14.43
C VAL A 459 14.73 -9.58 -13.30
N ASP A 460 14.19 -10.70 -12.79
CA ASP A 460 13.32 -10.71 -11.60
C ASP A 460 13.99 -9.95 -10.44
N ARG A 461 15.30 -10.19 -10.27
CA ARG A 461 16.09 -9.58 -9.21
C ARG A 461 16.36 -8.10 -9.41
N ASN A 462 16.69 -7.66 -10.64
CA ASN A 462 16.92 -6.26 -10.93
C ASN A 462 15.63 -5.42 -10.85
N ILE A 463 14.46 -5.98 -11.22
CA ILE A 463 13.15 -5.33 -11.01
C ILE A 463 12.88 -5.16 -9.50
N PHE A 464 13.07 -6.21 -8.71
CA PHE A 464 12.96 -6.11 -7.24
C PHE A 464 13.93 -5.11 -6.64
N ASP A 465 15.20 -5.15 -7.08
CA ASP A 465 16.26 -4.29 -6.59
C ASP A 465 15.98 -2.81 -6.95
N ALA A 466 15.36 -2.53 -8.11
CA ALA A 466 14.85 -1.21 -8.53
C ALA A 466 13.65 -0.72 -7.70
N LEU A 467 12.63 -1.56 -7.49
CA LEU A 467 11.47 -1.24 -6.63
C LEU A 467 11.93 -0.90 -5.20
N GLN A 468 12.86 -1.69 -4.68
CA GLN A 468 13.51 -1.48 -3.38
C GLN A 468 14.46 -0.26 -3.34
N PHE A 469 14.83 0.31 -4.47
CA PHE A 469 15.58 1.57 -4.55
C PHE A 469 14.63 2.77 -4.57
N LEU A 470 13.55 2.71 -5.38
CA LEU A 470 12.49 3.73 -5.38
C LEU A 470 11.87 3.92 -3.99
N ASN A 471 11.56 2.83 -3.27
CA ASN A 471 11.06 2.88 -1.88
C ASN A 471 11.99 3.57 -0.86
N LYS A 472 13.27 3.83 -1.19
CA LYS A 472 14.27 4.42 -0.28
C LYS A 472 14.59 5.88 -0.59
N ILE A 473 14.17 6.38 -1.76
CA ILE A 473 14.35 7.78 -2.14
C ILE A 473 13.23 8.58 -1.47
N ALA A 474 13.59 9.62 -0.71
CA ALA A 474 12.60 10.54 -0.16
C ALA A 474 12.07 11.44 -1.28
N ILE A 475 10.75 11.48 -1.43
CA ILE A 475 10.09 11.99 -2.63
C ILE A 475 9.74 13.49 -2.47
N ASN A 476 10.34 14.37 -3.30
CA ASN A 476 10.16 15.84 -3.38
C ASN A 476 10.75 16.39 -4.71
N SER A 477 10.13 17.32 -5.46
CA SER A 477 10.77 18.01 -6.62
C SER A 477 9.93 18.31 -7.90
N SER A 478 8.62 18.11 -7.93
CA SER A 478 7.65 18.38 -9.02
C SER A 478 8.05 17.92 -10.44
N LYS A 479 8.13 16.59 -10.67
CA LYS A 479 8.32 15.90 -11.98
C LYS A 479 7.68 14.50 -11.92
N THR A 480 7.62 13.75 -13.03
CA THR A 480 7.38 12.30 -12.96
C THR A 480 8.71 11.56 -12.75
N ALA A 481 8.70 10.40 -12.08
CA ALA A 481 9.89 9.56 -11.97
C ALA A 481 10.38 9.06 -13.35
N HIS A 482 9.48 8.94 -14.34
CA HIS A 482 9.86 8.66 -15.73
C HIS A 482 10.79 9.74 -16.31
N ASP A 483 10.42 11.03 -16.17
CA ASP A 483 11.27 12.15 -16.61
C ASP A 483 12.64 12.14 -15.93
N TYR A 484 12.66 11.79 -14.64
CA TYR A 484 13.89 11.75 -13.87
C TYR A 484 14.81 10.57 -14.25
N VAL A 485 14.25 9.40 -14.53
CA VAL A 485 15.03 8.25 -15.00
C VAL A 485 15.63 8.53 -16.38
N LEU A 486 14.92 9.24 -17.25
CA LEU A 486 15.48 9.75 -18.51
C LEU A 486 16.60 10.77 -18.28
N GLU A 487 16.42 11.74 -17.38
CA GLU A 487 17.44 12.75 -17.04
C GLU A 487 18.71 12.12 -16.42
N LEU A 488 18.55 11.09 -15.59
CA LEU A 488 19.67 10.28 -15.12
C LEU A 488 20.36 9.51 -16.24
N ALA A 489 19.60 8.86 -17.13
CA ALA A 489 20.13 8.05 -18.22
C ALA A 489 20.82 8.88 -19.32
N GLU A 490 20.55 10.18 -19.38
CA GLU A 490 21.23 11.17 -20.23
C GLU A 490 22.27 12.02 -19.44
N SER A 491 22.56 11.69 -18.19
CA SER A 491 23.48 12.46 -17.34
C SER A 491 24.96 12.30 -17.75
N PRO A 492 25.73 13.40 -17.89
CA PRO A 492 27.16 13.34 -18.23
C PRO A 492 28.07 13.02 -17.03
N ASP A 493 27.52 12.78 -15.82
CA ASP A 493 28.32 12.45 -14.63
C ASP A 493 28.45 10.92 -14.46
N GLU A 494 29.56 10.38 -14.97
CA GLU A 494 29.93 8.96 -14.85
C GLU A 494 29.81 8.43 -13.40
N LYS A 495 30.05 9.24 -12.36
CA LYS A 495 29.94 8.78 -10.97
C LYS A 495 28.48 8.57 -10.56
N ARG A 496 27.57 9.41 -11.04
CA ARG A 496 26.12 9.23 -10.85
C ARG A 496 25.63 8.00 -11.60
N LEU A 497 26.08 7.79 -12.85
CA LEU A 497 25.74 6.59 -13.63
C LEU A 497 26.20 5.30 -12.95
N VAL A 498 27.47 5.25 -12.50
CA VAL A 498 28.01 4.10 -11.76
C VAL A 498 27.26 3.86 -10.43
N LYS A 499 26.84 4.91 -9.72
CA LYS A 499 26.01 4.81 -8.50
C LYS A 499 24.64 4.23 -8.81
N LEU A 500 23.98 4.69 -9.88
CA LEU A 500 22.69 4.19 -10.34
C LEU A 500 22.72 2.69 -10.65
N VAL A 501 23.63 2.29 -11.56
CA VAL A 501 23.82 0.89 -11.96
C VAL A 501 24.14 0.01 -10.74
N LYS A 502 24.96 0.49 -9.80
CA LYS A 502 25.27 -0.24 -8.57
C LYS A 502 24.07 -0.49 -7.67
N GLU A 503 23.14 0.45 -7.53
CA GLU A 503 21.98 0.26 -6.63
C GLU A 503 20.86 -0.57 -7.29
N VAL A 504 20.58 -0.32 -8.57
CA VAL A 504 19.55 -1.03 -9.35
C VAL A 504 19.95 -2.46 -9.66
N MET A 505 21.21 -2.68 -10.07
CA MET A 505 21.75 -4.00 -10.43
C MET A 505 22.68 -4.50 -9.32
N LYS A 506 22.33 -4.23 -8.05
CA LYS A 506 23.18 -4.48 -6.87
C LYS A 506 23.64 -5.92 -6.71
N THR A 507 22.87 -6.87 -7.22
CA THR A 507 23.23 -8.29 -7.19
C THR A 507 24.35 -8.62 -8.20
N GLN A 508 24.42 -7.91 -9.33
CA GLN A 508 25.45 -8.04 -10.36
C GLN A 508 26.73 -7.27 -10.07
N PHE A 509 26.64 -6.14 -9.35
CA PHE A 509 27.78 -5.26 -9.00
C PHE A 509 28.07 -5.21 -7.50
N LYS A 510 27.84 -6.33 -6.81
CA LYS A 510 27.95 -6.46 -5.35
C LYS A 510 29.38 -6.32 -4.83
N ASP A 511 30.33 -6.96 -5.52
CA ASP A 511 31.70 -7.12 -5.03
C ASP A 511 32.64 -6.08 -5.63
N LYS A 512 33.69 -5.72 -4.88
CA LYS A 512 34.64 -4.65 -5.26
C LYS A 512 35.20 -4.82 -6.68
N THR A 513 35.54 -6.04 -7.09
CA THR A 513 36.08 -6.31 -8.45
C THR A 513 35.08 -5.97 -9.56
N GLN A 514 33.78 -6.22 -9.34
CA GLN A 514 32.73 -5.90 -10.31
C GLN A 514 32.50 -4.39 -10.40
N LEU A 515 32.53 -3.71 -9.24
CA LEU A 515 32.40 -2.26 -9.17
C LEU A 515 33.63 -1.52 -9.72
N ASP A 516 34.83 -2.05 -9.52
CA ASP A 516 36.08 -1.51 -10.10
C ASP A 516 36.12 -1.76 -11.62
N TYR A 517 35.55 -2.87 -12.12
CA TYR A 517 35.32 -3.09 -13.56
C TYR A 517 34.35 -2.07 -14.14
N LEU A 518 33.17 -1.88 -13.53
CA LEU A 518 32.15 -0.91 -13.97
C LEU A 518 32.72 0.52 -14.07
N LYS A 519 33.55 0.93 -13.10
CA LYS A 519 34.27 2.22 -13.10
C LYS A 519 35.40 2.34 -14.12
N SER A 520 35.81 1.24 -14.75
CA SER A 520 36.89 1.20 -15.73
C SER A 520 36.40 1.15 -17.18
N LEU A 521 35.08 1.07 -17.38
CA LEU A 521 34.47 1.05 -18.71
C LEU A 521 34.64 2.39 -19.42
N PRO A 522 34.86 2.39 -20.74
CA PRO A 522 34.54 3.53 -21.61
C PRO A 522 33.09 3.99 -21.42
N PHE A 523 32.82 5.27 -21.69
CA PHE A 523 31.47 5.83 -21.60
C PHE A 523 30.46 5.04 -22.44
N ASP A 524 30.83 4.69 -23.68
CA ASP A 524 29.99 3.90 -24.60
C ASP A 524 29.58 2.53 -24.01
N ASP A 525 30.49 1.82 -23.33
CA ASP A 525 30.20 0.53 -22.68
C ASP A 525 29.43 0.71 -21.34
N LEU A 526 29.55 1.88 -20.69
CA LEU A 526 28.80 2.26 -19.50
C LEU A 526 27.36 2.67 -19.84
N GLU A 527 27.12 3.20 -21.04
CA GLU A 527 25.81 3.61 -21.52
C GLU A 527 24.83 2.43 -21.61
N ASP A 528 25.30 1.24 -22.01
CA ASP A 528 24.50 0.00 -22.03
C ASP A 528 23.97 -0.36 -20.63
N TYR A 529 24.85 -0.46 -19.64
CA TYR A 529 24.45 -0.74 -18.26
C TYR A 529 23.55 0.35 -17.68
N THR A 530 23.78 1.61 -18.06
CA THR A 530 22.96 2.75 -17.65
C THR A 530 21.55 2.68 -18.25
N ALA A 531 21.44 2.33 -19.53
CA ALA A 531 20.15 2.12 -20.20
C ALA A 531 19.40 0.91 -19.62
N GLU A 532 20.09 -0.18 -19.28
CA GLU A 532 19.49 -1.34 -18.62
C GLU A 532 18.97 -0.98 -17.22
N ALA A 533 19.77 -0.29 -16.41
CA ALA A 533 19.37 0.19 -15.08
C ALA A 533 18.19 1.17 -15.14
N ALA A 534 18.18 2.07 -16.14
CA ALA A 534 17.07 2.98 -16.39
C ALA A 534 15.79 2.22 -16.79
N ALA A 535 15.89 1.19 -17.64
CA ALA A 535 14.75 0.35 -18.00
C ALA A 535 14.13 -0.35 -16.76
N TYR A 536 14.94 -0.92 -15.86
CA TYR A 536 14.42 -1.51 -14.63
C TYR A 536 13.76 -0.48 -13.70
N LEU A 537 14.26 0.75 -13.63
CA LEU A 537 13.63 1.82 -12.84
C LEU A 537 12.32 2.31 -13.43
N ILE A 538 12.24 2.44 -14.76
CA ILE A 538 10.98 2.73 -15.45
C ILE A 538 9.97 1.62 -15.22
N ILE A 539 10.36 0.35 -15.37
CA ILE A 539 9.49 -0.81 -15.08
C ILE A 539 8.99 -0.77 -13.64
N ALA A 540 9.90 -0.53 -12.68
CA ALA A 540 9.58 -0.45 -11.26
C ALA A 540 8.63 0.73 -10.94
N ASN A 541 8.85 1.89 -11.57
CA ASN A 541 7.98 3.04 -11.43
C ASN A 541 6.56 2.71 -11.88
N GLU A 542 6.38 2.23 -13.11
CA GLU A 542 5.04 1.95 -13.64
C GLU A 542 4.33 0.83 -12.87
N MET A 543 5.07 -0.12 -12.31
CA MET A 543 4.51 -1.10 -11.36
C MET A 543 3.99 -0.43 -10.08
N GLN A 544 4.74 0.49 -9.47
CA GLN A 544 4.28 1.28 -8.32
C GLN A 544 3.09 2.18 -8.69
N MET A 545 3.14 2.86 -9.84
CA MET A 545 2.04 3.69 -10.35
C MET A 545 0.80 2.84 -10.64
N SER A 546 0.94 1.55 -10.95
CA SER A 546 -0.20 0.64 -11.10
C SER A 546 -0.78 0.15 -9.77
N GLY A 547 -0.17 0.49 -8.62
CA GLY A 547 -0.61 0.06 -7.29
C GLY A 547 0.00 -1.27 -6.80
N VAL A 548 1.14 -1.70 -7.35
CA VAL A 548 1.82 -2.93 -6.90
C VAL A 548 2.42 -2.75 -5.50
N PHE A 549 2.03 -3.61 -4.57
CA PHE A 549 2.71 -3.78 -3.29
C PHE A 549 4.03 -4.54 -3.47
N VAL A 550 5.10 -4.03 -2.87
CA VAL A 550 6.45 -4.61 -2.93
C VAL A 550 6.83 -5.10 -1.53
N PRO A 551 6.98 -6.42 -1.30
CA PRO A 551 7.47 -6.93 -0.02
C PRO A 551 8.96 -6.63 0.17
N ASP A 552 9.43 -6.72 1.42
CA ASP A 552 10.84 -6.54 1.77
C ASP A 552 11.72 -7.75 1.43
N ASP A 553 11.10 -8.92 1.27
CA ASP A 553 11.78 -10.16 0.90
C ASP A 553 11.65 -10.49 -0.59
N PHE A 554 12.73 -11.00 -1.18
CA PHE A 554 12.78 -11.31 -2.61
C PHE A 554 12.05 -12.60 -2.97
N ASP A 555 12.05 -13.61 -2.10
CA ASP A 555 11.33 -14.86 -2.38
C ASP A 555 9.81 -14.62 -2.27
N GLU A 556 9.36 -13.74 -1.36
CA GLU A 556 7.97 -13.26 -1.32
C GLU A 556 7.60 -12.44 -2.57
N PHE A 557 8.45 -11.49 -3.00
CA PHE A 557 8.25 -10.78 -4.28
C PHE A 557 8.20 -11.74 -5.47
N LYS A 558 9.04 -12.77 -5.48
CA LYS A 558 9.11 -13.72 -6.58
C LYS A 558 7.88 -14.63 -6.63
N ASP A 559 7.35 -15.05 -5.48
CA ASP A 559 6.10 -15.81 -5.42
C ASP A 559 4.90 -14.97 -5.90
N THR A 560 4.88 -13.64 -5.71
CA THR A 560 3.83 -12.75 -6.24
C THR A 560 4.02 -12.36 -7.71
N PHE A 561 5.26 -12.08 -8.14
CA PHE A 561 5.59 -11.60 -9.48
C PHE A 561 5.77 -12.72 -10.51
N ALA A 562 6.61 -13.71 -10.19
CA ALA A 562 6.92 -14.81 -11.09
C ALA A 562 6.00 -16.02 -10.91
N GLY A 563 5.30 -16.08 -9.78
CA GLY A 563 4.36 -17.14 -9.42
C GLY A 563 5.00 -18.21 -8.53
N PRO A 564 4.17 -19.13 -7.98
CA PRO A 564 4.64 -20.16 -7.07
C PRO A 564 5.62 -21.12 -7.76
N SER A 565 6.65 -21.53 -7.02
CA SER A 565 7.65 -22.50 -7.49
C SER A 565 7.08 -23.85 -7.98
N ASP A 566 5.90 -24.26 -7.47
CA ASP A 566 5.11 -25.39 -7.98
C ASP A 566 3.65 -24.96 -8.24
N PRO A 567 3.32 -24.51 -9.48
CA PRO A 567 1.96 -24.12 -9.83
C PRO A 567 1.00 -25.32 -9.94
N ASN A 568 1.52 -26.54 -10.12
CA ASN A 568 0.71 -27.74 -10.20
C ASN A 568 0.20 -28.10 -8.80
N ALA A 569 1.06 -28.02 -7.78
CA ALA A 569 0.69 -28.17 -6.38
C ALA A 569 -0.33 -27.11 -5.95
N LEU A 570 -0.13 -25.83 -6.31
CA LEU A 570 -1.09 -24.76 -6.02
C LEU A 570 -2.48 -25.05 -6.64
N MET A 571 -2.52 -25.49 -7.91
CA MET A 571 -3.77 -25.86 -8.55
C MET A 571 -4.47 -27.00 -7.81
N ILE A 572 -3.72 -28.06 -7.47
CA ILE A 572 -4.24 -29.26 -6.77
C ILE A 572 -4.78 -28.91 -5.38
N GLU A 573 -4.09 -28.07 -4.61
CA GLU A 573 -4.52 -27.61 -3.28
C GLU A 573 -5.87 -26.89 -3.32
N ASN A 574 -6.14 -26.16 -4.41
CA ASN A 574 -7.34 -25.37 -4.58
C ASN A 574 -8.53 -26.11 -5.22
N LEU A 575 -8.39 -27.38 -5.62
CA LEU A 575 -9.50 -28.16 -6.18
C LEU A 575 -10.59 -28.42 -5.13
N LYS A 576 -11.82 -27.95 -5.38
CA LYS A 576 -12.99 -28.21 -4.53
C LYS A 576 -14.11 -28.86 -5.33
N TYR A 577 -14.49 -30.07 -4.94
CA TYR A 577 -15.66 -30.73 -5.54
C TYR A 577 -16.98 -30.16 -4.99
N VAL A 578 -17.89 -29.77 -5.88
CA VAL A 578 -19.23 -29.26 -5.55
C VAL A 578 -20.26 -30.37 -5.79
N PRO A 579 -20.98 -30.84 -4.75
CA PRO A 579 -22.04 -31.83 -4.91
C PRO A 579 -23.23 -31.27 -5.71
N THR A 580 -23.62 -31.95 -6.78
CA THR A 580 -24.80 -31.60 -7.60
C THR A 580 -25.87 -32.70 -7.53
N ARG A 581 -27.03 -32.48 -8.17
CA ARG A 581 -28.09 -33.51 -8.31
C ARG A 581 -27.66 -34.76 -9.07
N TYR A 582 -26.52 -34.72 -9.76
CA TYR A 582 -25.92 -35.87 -10.46
C TYR A 582 -24.89 -36.61 -9.61
N SER A 583 -24.56 -36.08 -8.43
CA SER A 583 -23.72 -36.76 -7.45
C SER A 583 -24.59 -37.60 -6.51
N ASP A 584 -24.33 -38.91 -6.46
CA ASP A 584 -24.80 -39.72 -5.33
C ASP A 584 -24.19 -39.15 -4.04
N LYS A 585 -24.99 -39.06 -2.97
CA LYS A 585 -24.69 -38.30 -1.75
C LYS A 585 -23.41 -38.70 -0.97
N ASN A 586 -22.60 -39.63 -1.44
CA ASN A 586 -21.19 -39.69 -1.04
C ASN A 586 -20.22 -40.40 -2.02
N THR A 587 -19.06 -39.76 -2.18
CA THR A 587 -17.71 -40.28 -2.50
C THR A 587 -17.35 -40.93 -3.84
N ARG A 588 -17.85 -42.08 -4.31
CA ARG A 588 -17.07 -42.88 -5.31
C ARG A 588 -16.67 -42.14 -6.61
N LEU A 589 -17.61 -41.58 -7.37
CA LEU A 589 -17.28 -40.88 -8.62
C LEU A 589 -16.65 -39.50 -8.39
N ALA A 590 -17.04 -38.79 -7.33
CA ALA A 590 -16.46 -37.51 -6.94
C ALA A 590 -14.97 -37.65 -6.56
N ASN A 591 -14.65 -38.60 -5.69
CA ASN A 591 -13.28 -38.91 -5.32
C ASN A 591 -12.46 -39.34 -6.55
N LYS A 592 -13.06 -40.11 -7.46
CA LYS A 592 -12.37 -40.54 -8.70
C LYS A 592 -12.13 -39.40 -9.66
N LEU A 593 -13.02 -38.40 -9.71
CA LEU A 593 -12.82 -37.19 -10.48
C LEU A 593 -11.66 -36.38 -9.92
N VAL A 594 -11.65 -36.12 -8.61
CA VAL A 594 -10.52 -35.41 -7.95
C VAL A 594 -9.22 -36.17 -8.16
N GLU A 595 -9.19 -37.49 -7.93
CA GLU A 595 -8.02 -38.34 -8.16
C GLU A 595 -7.49 -38.22 -9.60
N TRP A 596 -8.36 -38.29 -10.60
CA TRP A 596 -7.97 -38.20 -12.01
C TRP A 596 -7.59 -36.78 -12.45
N VAL A 597 -8.23 -35.72 -11.94
CA VAL A 597 -7.77 -34.34 -12.17
C VAL A 597 -6.38 -34.14 -11.57
N THR A 598 -6.19 -34.52 -10.30
CA THR A 598 -4.88 -34.44 -9.62
C THR A 598 -3.81 -35.23 -10.37
N GLN A 599 -4.11 -36.45 -10.85
CA GLN A 599 -3.15 -37.22 -11.65
C GLN A 599 -2.87 -36.56 -13.00
N ALA A 600 -3.88 -36.01 -13.67
CA ALA A 600 -3.70 -35.33 -14.96
C ALA A 600 -2.88 -34.03 -14.83
N VAL A 601 -3.08 -33.24 -13.77
CA VAL A 601 -2.28 -32.04 -13.46
C VAL A 601 -0.82 -32.42 -13.18
N ASN A 602 -0.56 -33.47 -12.39
CA ASN A 602 0.81 -33.96 -12.14
C ASN A 602 1.50 -34.48 -13.42
N ASP A 603 0.75 -35.07 -14.35
CA ASP A 603 1.25 -35.59 -15.62
C ASP A 603 1.43 -34.52 -16.73
N ALA A 604 1.03 -33.27 -16.48
CA ALA A 604 0.94 -32.23 -17.51
C ALA A 604 2.27 -31.57 -17.87
N SER A 605 2.46 -31.23 -19.14
CA SER A 605 3.58 -30.37 -19.57
C SER A 605 3.35 -28.91 -19.17
N LYS A 606 4.43 -28.11 -19.13
CA LYS A 606 4.34 -26.66 -18.84
C LYS A 606 3.32 -25.94 -19.75
N ASP A 607 3.29 -26.26 -21.04
CA ASP A 607 2.37 -25.61 -21.98
C ASP A 607 0.93 -26.15 -21.88
N GLN A 608 0.73 -27.39 -21.39
CA GLN A 608 -0.60 -27.88 -21.02
C GLN A 608 -1.11 -27.15 -19.78
N MET A 609 -0.28 -26.96 -18.76
CA MET A 609 -0.64 -26.22 -17.55
C MET A 609 -0.95 -24.74 -17.81
N LYS A 610 -0.19 -24.06 -18.68
CA LYS A 610 -0.51 -22.68 -19.10
C LYS A 610 -1.93 -22.57 -19.67
N ARG A 611 -2.29 -23.44 -20.62
CA ARG A 611 -3.63 -23.45 -21.22
C ARG A 611 -4.72 -23.79 -20.20
N LEU A 612 -4.48 -24.81 -19.38
CA LEU A 612 -5.42 -25.24 -18.35
C LEU A 612 -5.68 -24.15 -17.29
N ASN A 613 -4.65 -23.43 -16.87
CA ASN A 613 -4.80 -22.26 -16.00
C ASN A 613 -5.60 -21.17 -16.71
N LEU A 614 -5.22 -20.80 -17.94
CA LEU A 614 -5.89 -19.76 -18.73
C LEU A 614 -7.41 -20.05 -18.89
N ASP A 615 -7.76 -21.30 -19.21
CA ASP A 615 -9.15 -21.75 -19.38
C ASP A 615 -9.96 -21.79 -18.06
N LEU A 616 -9.31 -21.76 -16.89
CA LEU A 616 -9.93 -21.86 -15.57
C LEU A 616 -9.87 -20.57 -14.72
N THR A 617 -8.89 -19.70 -14.96
CA THR A 617 -8.62 -18.50 -14.12
C THR A 617 -8.57 -17.21 -14.93
N GLY A 618 -8.49 -17.32 -16.27
CA GLY A 618 -8.21 -16.19 -17.16
C GLY A 618 -6.73 -15.82 -17.26
N ALA A 619 -5.79 -16.58 -16.69
CA ALA A 619 -4.36 -16.30 -16.78
C ALA A 619 -3.51 -17.55 -16.98
N SER A 620 -2.43 -17.47 -17.77
CA SER A 620 -1.50 -18.59 -17.98
C SER A 620 -0.82 -19.04 -16.68
N PHE A 621 -0.60 -18.10 -15.76
CA PHE A 621 -0.15 -18.33 -14.39
C PHE A 621 -0.86 -17.36 -13.44
N THR A 622 -1.10 -17.79 -12.20
CA THR A 622 -1.78 -16.99 -11.18
C THR A 622 -1.22 -17.31 -9.79
N THR A 623 -1.36 -16.35 -8.88
CA THR A 623 -1.02 -16.45 -7.46
C THR A 623 -2.25 -16.62 -6.57
N GLU A 624 -3.46 -16.60 -7.17
CA GLU A 624 -4.74 -16.74 -6.46
C GLU A 624 -4.88 -18.11 -5.77
N LYS A 625 -4.95 -18.08 -4.44
CA LYS A 625 -5.35 -19.22 -3.59
C LYS A 625 -6.88 -19.36 -3.51
N LEU A 626 -7.57 -19.07 -4.62
CA LEU A 626 -9.02 -19.18 -4.76
C LEU A 626 -9.40 -20.57 -5.28
N PRO A 627 -10.52 -21.16 -4.83
CA PRO A 627 -10.94 -22.49 -5.25
C PRO A 627 -11.13 -22.62 -6.77
N ILE A 628 -10.90 -23.83 -7.26
CA ILE A 628 -11.33 -24.29 -8.59
C ILE A 628 -12.41 -25.35 -8.36
N TYR A 629 -13.63 -25.05 -8.80
CA TYR A 629 -14.81 -25.84 -8.51
C TYR A 629 -15.02 -26.95 -9.54
N LEU A 630 -14.99 -28.21 -9.10
CA LEU A 630 -15.26 -29.38 -9.93
C LEU A 630 -16.71 -29.85 -9.71
N GLN A 631 -17.54 -29.91 -10.75
CA GLN A 631 -18.94 -30.32 -10.58
C GLN A 631 -19.45 -31.23 -11.70
N PHE A 632 -20.41 -32.11 -11.38
CA PHE A 632 -21.07 -32.93 -12.40
C PHE A 632 -22.28 -32.22 -12.99
N SER A 633 -22.30 -32.11 -14.31
CA SER A 633 -23.37 -31.52 -15.10
C SER A 633 -23.85 -32.48 -16.19
N ALA A 634 -25.02 -32.19 -16.78
CA ALA A 634 -25.59 -32.96 -17.88
C ALA A 634 -25.44 -32.18 -19.18
N PHE A 635 -24.66 -32.73 -20.12
CA PHE A 635 -24.42 -32.10 -21.41
C PHE A 635 -25.39 -32.63 -22.46
N ASN A 636 -25.83 -31.75 -23.36
CA ASN A 636 -26.64 -32.14 -24.52
C ASN A 636 -25.84 -32.90 -25.59
N ASP A 637 -24.51 -32.77 -25.58
CA ASP A 637 -23.60 -33.45 -26.48
C ASP A 637 -22.59 -34.31 -25.69
N ASN A 638 -22.62 -35.62 -25.90
CA ASN A 638 -21.75 -36.59 -25.23
C ASN A 638 -20.34 -36.69 -25.83
N ARG A 639 -20.00 -35.88 -26.84
CA ARG A 639 -18.63 -35.77 -27.38
C ARG A 639 -17.71 -34.98 -26.46
N PHE A 640 -18.25 -34.04 -25.68
CA PHE A 640 -17.48 -33.22 -24.74
C PHE A 640 -17.52 -33.81 -23.34
N LEU A 641 -16.34 -33.89 -22.71
CA LEU A 641 -16.16 -34.35 -21.33
C LEU A 641 -16.19 -33.20 -20.32
N PHE A 642 -15.71 -32.02 -20.74
CA PHE A 642 -15.53 -30.84 -19.89
C PHE A 642 -16.14 -29.59 -20.52
N ASN A 643 -16.50 -28.62 -19.69
CA ASN A 643 -16.72 -27.23 -20.05
C ASN A 643 -16.22 -26.34 -18.90
N SER A 644 -15.38 -25.36 -19.18
CA SER A 644 -14.84 -24.45 -18.16
C SER A 644 -15.52 -23.08 -18.18
N HIS A 645 -15.59 -22.45 -17.01
CA HIS A 645 -16.12 -21.10 -16.82
C HIS A 645 -15.10 -20.30 -16.03
N SER A 646 -14.19 -19.59 -16.71
CA SER A 646 -13.07 -18.89 -16.06
C SER A 646 -13.51 -17.80 -15.08
N CYS A 647 -14.62 -17.09 -15.35
CA CYS A 647 -15.16 -16.07 -14.43
C CYS A 647 -15.67 -16.64 -13.08
N SER A 648 -16.14 -17.88 -13.03
CA SER A 648 -16.58 -18.53 -11.78
C SER A 648 -15.60 -19.59 -11.26
N ARG A 649 -14.47 -19.81 -11.96
CA ARG A 649 -13.49 -20.86 -11.69
C ARG A 649 -14.12 -22.26 -11.62
N GLU A 650 -15.16 -22.50 -12.42
CA GLU A 650 -15.89 -23.76 -12.47
C GLU A 650 -15.46 -24.65 -13.65
N LEU A 651 -15.36 -25.94 -13.40
CA LEU A 651 -15.21 -26.99 -14.40
C LEU A 651 -16.40 -27.95 -14.32
N ASP A 652 -17.31 -27.80 -15.28
CA ASP A 652 -18.38 -28.75 -15.50
C ASP A 652 -17.84 -30.03 -16.12
N VAL A 653 -18.21 -31.17 -15.55
CA VAL A 653 -17.85 -32.50 -16.04
C VAL A 653 -19.11 -33.24 -16.48
N ASN A 654 -19.12 -33.74 -17.71
CA ASN A 654 -20.20 -34.56 -18.24
C ASN A 654 -20.33 -35.86 -17.44
N TYR A 655 -21.34 -35.93 -16.56
CA TYR A 655 -21.56 -37.05 -15.67
C TYR A 655 -21.63 -38.40 -16.40
N THR A 656 -22.41 -38.47 -17.48
CA THR A 656 -22.64 -39.71 -18.23
C THR A 656 -21.36 -40.20 -18.89
N ARG A 657 -20.61 -39.28 -19.52
CA ARG A 657 -19.34 -39.59 -20.19
C ARG A 657 -18.25 -39.97 -19.18
N PHE A 658 -18.10 -39.21 -18.10
CA PHE A 658 -17.13 -39.48 -17.05
C PHE A 658 -17.37 -40.85 -16.40
N LYS A 659 -18.62 -41.18 -16.05
CA LYS A 659 -18.97 -42.50 -15.51
C LYS A 659 -18.57 -43.64 -16.47
N GLN A 660 -18.83 -43.50 -17.77
CA GLN A 660 -18.41 -44.50 -18.75
C GLN A 660 -16.89 -44.68 -18.78
N LEU A 661 -16.11 -43.59 -18.70
CA LEU A 661 -14.64 -43.66 -18.68
C LEU A 661 -14.15 -44.34 -17.40
N VAL A 662 -14.73 -44.06 -16.24
CA VAL A 662 -14.40 -44.73 -14.97
C VAL A 662 -14.74 -46.21 -15.00
N ASP A 663 -15.94 -46.58 -15.47
CA ASP A 663 -16.36 -47.99 -15.57
C ASP A 663 -15.51 -48.79 -16.57
N GLN A 664 -14.94 -48.11 -17.59
CA GLN A 664 -14.00 -48.69 -18.56
C GLN A 664 -12.51 -48.52 -18.19
N SER A 665 -12.19 -47.90 -17.05
CA SER A 665 -10.82 -47.56 -16.61
C SER A 665 -10.00 -46.74 -17.62
N ARG A 666 -10.64 -45.86 -18.40
CA ARG A 666 -10.02 -45.04 -19.46
C ARG A 666 -9.49 -43.69 -18.97
N PHE A 667 -8.55 -43.73 -18.03
CA PHE A 667 -7.84 -42.52 -17.58
C PHE A 667 -7.04 -41.86 -18.71
N ASP A 668 -6.55 -42.64 -19.67
CA ASP A 668 -5.84 -42.15 -20.85
C ASP A 668 -6.68 -41.18 -21.70
N ILE A 669 -7.96 -41.51 -21.95
CA ILE A 669 -8.90 -40.61 -22.63
C ILE A 669 -9.21 -39.41 -21.73
N PHE A 670 -9.53 -39.63 -20.45
CA PHE A 670 -9.81 -38.54 -19.52
C PHE A 670 -8.69 -37.50 -19.49
N LYS A 671 -7.43 -37.94 -19.38
CA LYS A 671 -6.26 -37.07 -19.34
C LYS A 671 -6.05 -36.35 -20.68
N TYR A 672 -6.23 -37.05 -21.80
CA TYR A 672 -6.14 -36.44 -23.12
C TYR A 672 -7.20 -35.34 -23.29
N ASP A 673 -8.46 -35.64 -22.97
CA ASP A 673 -9.58 -34.69 -23.05
C ASP A 673 -9.40 -33.52 -22.07
N PHE A 674 -8.83 -33.74 -20.88
CA PHE A 674 -8.60 -32.70 -19.87
C PHE A 674 -7.46 -31.75 -20.25
N LEU A 675 -6.29 -32.30 -20.62
CA LEU A 675 -5.09 -31.49 -20.91
C LEU A 675 -5.06 -30.89 -22.33
N ASN A 676 -5.99 -31.32 -23.19
CA ASN A 676 -6.07 -30.88 -24.59
C ASN A 676 -7.50 -30.49 -25.01
N ALA A 677 -8.42 -30.26 -24.07
CA ALA A 677 -9.60 -29.43 -24.30
C ALA A 677 -9.16 -27.97 -24.49
N GLY A 678 -8.50 -27.69 -25.62
CA GLY A 678 -8.16 -26.32 -25.98
C GLY A 678 -9.44 -25.50 -26.15
N GLY A 679 -9.51 -24.37 -25.45
CA GLY A 679 -10.66 -23.47 -25.37
C GLY A 679 -11.55 -23.46 -26.60
N GLY A 680 -12.74 -24.04 -26.45
CA GLY A 680 -13.77 -24.11 -27.47
C GLY A 680 -14.42 -22.75 -27.70
N THR A 681 -13.67 -21.82 -28.30
CA THR A 681 -14.08 -20.46 -28.74
C THR A 681 -14.72 -19.58 -27.67
N PHE A 682 -14.05 -18.48 -27.33
CA PHE A 682 -14.63 -17.22 -26.84
C PHE A 682 -16.14 -17.09 -27.11
N ASN A 683 -17.01 -17.48 -26.17
CA ASN A 683 -18.45 -17.19 -26.13
C ASN A 683 -19.05 -17.85 -24.89
N GLY A 684 -19.33 -17.05 -23.85
CA GLY A 684 -20.52 -17.31 -23.06
C GLY A 684 -21.74 -17.15 -23.98
N SER A 685 -22.63 -18.14 -23.97
CA SER A 685 -23.89 -18.16 -24.74
C SER A 685 -24.89 -17.09 -24.30
#